data_AF-A0A1Q3HSQ0-F1
#
_entry.id   AF-A0A1Q3HSQ0-F1
#
_cell.length_a   1.000
_cell.length_b   1.000
_cell.length_c   1.000
_cell.angle_alpha   90.00
_cell.angle_beta   90.00
_cell.angle_gamma   90.00
#
_symmetry.space_group_name_H-M   'P 1'
#
loop_
_entity.id
_entity.type
_entity.pdbx_description
1 polymer ?
#
loop_
_entity_poly.entity_id
_entity_poly.type
_entity_poly.pdbx_seq_one_letter_code
_entity_poly.pdbx_strand_id
1 'polypeptide(L)'
;MGNKTSTAETYAAQHRGDADHYATYFAGMDASMQQKVALTTAHFPTRGRVADMGSGSGRGTYDLACLYGGLELVGVDINPVSVDMAAATYQRPNLRFVAGDIADPVFPPESLDGVLDSSVLHHVTSFNGFSLARLETCLDNQVRALRTGGVIIIRDFLVPDGPAEVWLDLPTTNGAAEGPVQGLSTAALFERFARGFRCSVNRDGPVPYTRLASPHRGHVRYRLTLRAANEFILRKDYRTDWDVELLEEYTYYSQAQFEAAFRSRGLRIVSSMPIRNPWIIANRYEGQFHLSGLDGRPLPYPPTNYLIVGEKVPAGAGVELREEHSEPLATPRFLSLGAWRHEETSRVWELVERPGRTMDVLPWFRQDGQVFVLAKKGFPRPIINACADHPNLGGAELSGYVTEPLAAITHAGEAPDKAIARILRERAGLAAGSIRALSEPARYFTSPGGVNERVSAWLVEVVPASGVPAPDYAPFTSSGSVRELDARQVLRACHVGGMVDARLELNIHRLLRHLGTSPGPWIGAPIQLAGQSGGPKWADDALAPAKRAVFSSYEDGTVGYLDLRTGTFSEHDAEGKVMARVPREYLVPREASRNTAVALPVVRTKEGIRVGIEHRELPAVQHFTGSATLAVTPAWRLPRTLGDLSQVPAFIAERLREEFSITVRRTWELGGSYHATPGVTPELVWPFAVEVEADAACDSRLRWLPLEVLVGQLDAVQDAHLLVVAWRLAHALGVLG
;
A
#
# COMPACT_ATOMS: atom_id res chain seq x y z
N MET A 1 43.44 -2.97 25.73
CA MET A 1 42.72 -1.68 25.72
C MET A 1 42.65 -1.23 24.28
N GLY A 2 41.52 -1.49 23.60
CA GLY A 2 41.35 -1.09 22.21
C GLY A 2 41.03 0.40 22.13
N ASN A 3 41.72 1.12 21.23
CA ASN A 3 41.41 2.49 20.89
C ASN A 3 39.92 2.57 20.49
N LYS A 4 39.09 3.24 21.30
CA LYS A 4 37.75 3.64 20.87
C LYS A 4 37.93 4.81 19.91
N THR A 5 37.96 4.52 18.62
CA THR A 5 37.72 5.51 17.57
C THR A 5 36.44 6.26 17.93
N SER A 6 36.47 7.60 17.91
CA SER A 6 35.30 8.40 18.29
C SER A 6 34.20 8.25 17.25
N THR A 7 32.92 8.36 17.65
CA THR A 7 31.78 8.22 16.73
C THR A 7 31.87 9.16 15.53
N ALA A 8 32.43 10.36 15.71
CA ALA A 8 32.68 11.32 14.63
C ALA A 8 33.73 10.83 13.61
N GLU A 9 34.75 10.08 14.05
CA GLU A 9 35.77 9.52 13.16
C GLU A 9 35.22 8.36 12.32
N THR A 10 34.30 7.56 12.86
CA THR A 10 33.66 6.43 12.14
C THR A 10 32.84 6.90 10.94
N TYR A 11 32.13 8.01 11.06
CA TYR A 11 31.29 8.58 10.00
C TYR A 11 31.99 9.68 9.19
N ALA A 12 33.27 9.94 9.44
CA ALA A 12 33.99 11.03 8.80
C ALA A 12 34.01 10.92 7.27
N ALA A 13 33.96 9.69 6.74
CA ALA A 13 33.92 9.42 5.30
C ALA A 13 32.61 9.83 4.60
N GLN A 14 31.53 10.08 5.37
CA GLN A 14 30.26 10.61 4.84
C GLN A 14 30.33 12.13 4.60
N HIS A 15 31.36 12.83 5.11
CA HIS A 15 31.44 14.28 4.99
C HIS A 15 31.58 14.73 3.53
N ARG A 16 30.64 15.57 3.09
CA ARG A 16 30.58 16.10 1.72
C ARG A 16 31.23 17.48 1.56
N GLY A 17 31.96 17.95 2.56
CA GLY A 17 32.69 19.23 2.53
C GLY A 17 32.13 20.27 3.49
N ASP A 18 32.17 21.54 3.10
CA ASP A 18 31.69 22.69 3.88
C ASP A 18 30.16 22.92 3.75
N ALA A 19 29.65 23.96 4.40
CA ALA A 19 28.22 24.28 4.44
C ALA A 19 27.61 24.49 3.03
N ASP A 20 28.38 25.00 2.06
CA ASP A 20 27.90 25.24 0.70
C ASP A 20 27.78 23.93 -0.10
N HIS A 21 28.67 22.97 0.14
CA HIS A 21 28.55 21.63 -0.43
C HIS A 21 27.33 20.88 0.14
N TYR A 22 27.09 20.99 1.46
CA TYR A 22 25.88 20.43 2.07
C TYR A 22 24.60 21.08 1.55
N ALA A 23 24.58 22.39 1.34
CA ALA A 23 23.42 23.10 0.77
C ALA A 23 23.07 22.59 -0.64
N THR A 24 24.09 22.33 -1.47
CA THR A 24 23.90 21.82 -2.84
C THR A 24 23.39 20.37 -2.84
N TYR A 25 23.94 19.51 -1.98
CA TYR A 25 23.49 18.13 -1.79
C TYR A 25 22.01 18.07 -1.31
N PHE A 26 21.64 18.88 -0.32
CA PHE A 26 20.29 18.89 0.23
C PHE A 26 19.25 19.45 -0.74
N ALA A 27 19.60 20.43 -1.58
CA ALA A 27 18.70 20.94 -2.60
C ALA A 27 18.23 19.85 -3.60
N GLY A 28 19.10 18.89 -3.92
CA GLY A 28 18.75 17.73 -4.76
C GLY A 28 17.82 16.73 -4.05
N MET A 29 17.99 16.54 -2.74
CA MET A 29 17.13 15.66 -1.93
C MET A 29 15.73 16.24 -1.72
N ASP A 30 15.64 17.54 -1.46
CA ASP A 30 14.40 18.26 -1.10
C ASP A 30 13.35 18.21 -2.22
N ALA A 31 13.76 18.15 -3.49
CA ALA A 31 12.86 18.02 -4.64
C ALA A 31 11.99 16.75 -4.62
N SER A 32 12.43 15.70 -3.90
CA SER A 32 11.71 14.42 -3.75
C SER A 32 11.01 14.27 -2.39
N MET A 33 11.18 15.23 -1.49
CA MET A 33 10.81 15.09 -0.07
C MET A 33 9.31 14.96 0.15
N GLN A 34 8.49 15.65 -0.64
CA GLN A 34 7.02 15.59 -0.50
C GLN A 34 6.46 14.19 -0.69
N GLN A 35 7.00 13.39 -1.63
CA GLN A 35 6.59 12.00 -1.82
C GLN A 35 7.04 11.12 -0.65
N LYS A 36 8.27 11.33 -0.14
CA LYS A 36 8.80 10.59 1.02
C LYS A 36 7.94 10.84 2.26
N VAL A 37 7.66 12.11 2.55
CA VAL A 37 6.80 12.55 3.65
C VAL A 37 5.39 11.98 3.49
N ALA A 38 4.80 12.02 2.30
CA ALA A 38 3.44 11.54 2.12
C ALA A 38 3.29 10.01 2.32
N LEU A 39 4.26 9.23 1.84
CA LEU A 39 4.32 7.78 2.02
C LEU A 39 4.44 7.37 3.50
N THR A 40 5.28 8.07 4.26
CA THR A 40 5.59 7.68 5.64
C THR A 40 4.62 8.32 6.63
N THR A 41 4.20 9.57 6.41
CA THR A 41 3.29 10.26 7.33
C THR A 41 2.02 9.49 7.58
N ALA A 42 1.46 8.89 6.55
CA ALA A 42 0.18 8.18 6.55
C ALA A 42 -0.02 7.22 7.73
N HIS A 43 1.07 6.74 8.34
CA HIS A 43 1.05 5.78 9.43
C HIS A 43 1.28 6.38 10.82
N PHE A 44 1.67 7.65 10.93
CA PHE A 44 1.86 8.31 12.22
C PHE A 44 0.52 8.70 12.88
N PRO A 45 0.48 8.71 14.22
CA PRO A 45 -0.63 9.31 14.94
C PRO A 45 -0.71 10.81 14.66
N THR A 46 -1.84 11.44 14.97
CA THR A 46 -2.01 12.89 14.81
C THR A 46 -1.50 13.71 15.99
N ARG A 47 -1.18 13.04 17.09
CA ARG A 47 -0.69 13.63 18.34
C ARG A 47 0.37 12.74 18.96
N GLY A 48 1.24 13.34 19.76
CA GLY A 48 2.35 12.65 20.39
C GLY A 48 3.70 13.17 19.90
N ARG A 49 4.74 12.35 20.06
CA ARG A 49 6.12 12.72 19.74
C ARG A 49 6.71 11.76 18.71
N VAL A 50 7.25 12.32 17.63
CA VAL A 50 7.84 11.57 16.52
C VAL A 50 9.29 11.99 16.33
N ALA A 51 10.18 11.01 16.17
CA ALA A 51 11.58 11.23 15.86
C ALA A 51 11.86 10.92 14.38
N ASP A 52 12.54 11.84 13.70
CA ASP A 52 13.09 11.67 12.36
C ASP A 52 14.59 11.39 12.47
N MET A 53 14.96 10.12 12.30
CA MET A 53 16.31 9.60 12.50
C MET A 53 17.12 9.79 11.21
N GLY A 54 18.21 10.56 11.27
CA GLY A 54 18.96 10.99 10.09
C GLY A 54 18.29 12.15 9.36
N SER A 55 17.91 13.21 10.08
CA SER A 55 17.11 14.31 9.54
C SER A 55 17.80 15.13 8.44
N GLY A 56 19.12 15.01 8.25
CA GLY A 56 19.87 15.69 7.19
C GLY A 56 19.72 17.21 7.27
N SER A 57 19.14 17.82 6.22
CA SER A 57 18.85 19.26 6.16
C SER A 57 17.82 19.72 7.20
N GLY A 58 17.02 18.80 7.74
CA GLY A 58 15.87 19.08 8.59
C GLY A 58 14.60 19.47 7.83
N ARG A 59 14.62 19.56 6.49
CA ARG A 59 13.46 19.95 5.69
C ARG A 59 12.29 18.98 5.85
N GLY A 60 12.55 17.68 5.80
CA GLY A 60 11.51 16.65 5.97
C GLY A 60 10.83 16.76 7.34
N THR A 61 11.62 16.87 8.41
CA THR A 61 11.12 17.07 9.77
C THR A 61 10.30 18.37 9.90
N TYR A 62 10.73 19.45 9.24
CA TYR A 62 9.99 20.71 9.21
C TYR A 62 8.66 20.61 8.47
N ASP A 63 8.63 19.95 7.32
CA ASP A 63 7.41 19.73 6.54
C ASP A 63 6.40 18.90 7.36
N LEU A 64 6.87 17.89 8.11
CA LEU A 64 6.05 17.15 9.08
C LEU A 64 5.46 18.07 10.16
N ALA A 65 6.29 18.92 10.77
CA ALA A 65 5.83 19.87 11.79
C ALA A 65 4.83 20.89 11.24
N CYS A 66 4.93 21.24 9.96
CA CYS A 66 3.95 22.08 9.27
C CYS A 66 2.60 21.39 9.08
N LEU A 67 2.62 20.10 8.75
CA LEU A 67 1.42 19.30 8.50
C LEU A 67 0.68 18.89 9.78
N TYR A 68 1.41 18.68 10.89
CA TYR A 68 0.86 18.13 12.14
C TYR A 68 1.20 19.01 13.35
N GLY A 69 0.36 20.03 13.61
CA GLY A 69 0.52 20.89 14.78
C GLY A 69 0.35 20.17 16.13
N GLY A 70 -0.27 18.99 16.15
CA GLY A 70 -0.43 18.15 17.35
C GLY A 70 0.75 17.24 17.67
N LEU A 71 1.74 17.14 16.77
CA LEU A 71 2.94 16.33 16.97
C LEU A 71 4.11 17.20 17.45
N GLU A 72 4.88 16.72 18.44
CA GLU A 72 6.24 17.18 18.71
C GLU A 72 7.20 16.43 17.77
N LEU A 73 7.87 17.15 16.88
CA LEU A 73 8.81 16.60 15.92
C LEU A 73 10.25 16.85 16.38
N VAL A 74 11.05 15.79 16.37
CA VAL A 74 12.47 15.83 16.71
C VAL A 74 13.30 15.27 15.58
N GLY A 75 14.05 16.12 14.88
CA GLY A 75 15.04 15.67 13.90
C GLY A 75 16.35 15.31 14.59
N VAL A 76 16.89 14.14 14.31
CA VAL A 76 18.16 13.67 14.86
C VAL A 76 19.16 13.49 13.73
N ASP A 77 20.34 14.08 13.85
CA ASP A 77 21.42 13.86 12.89
C ASP A 77 22.77 13.71 13.60
N ILE A 78 23.67 12.93 13.03
CA ILE A 78 24.99 12.70 13.60
C ILE A 78 25.91 13.92 13.41
N ASN A 79 25.67 14.74 12.38
CA ASN A 79 26.48 15.90 12.08
C ASN A 79 25.96 17.15 12.84
N PRO A 80 26.70 17.67 13.83
CA PRO A 80 26.28 18.86 14.58
C PRO A 80 26.12 20.10 13.69
N VAL A 81 26.89 20.22 12.60
CA VAL A 81 26.77 21.35 11.66
C VAL A 81 25.42 21.32 10.94
N SER A 82 24.98 20.14 10.49
CA SER A 82 23.66 19.97 9.87
C SER A 82 22.54 20.33 10.84
N VAL A 83 22.66 19.91 12.10
CA VAL A 83 21.71 20.22 13.18
C VAL A 83 21.59 21.72 13.43
N ASP A 84 22.73 22.41 13.56
CA ASP A 84 22.76 23.86 13.78
C ASP A 84 22.16 24.62 12.59
N MET A 85 22.46 24.21 11.35
CA MET A 85 21.87 24.76 10.14
C MET A 85 20.36 24.54 10.08
N ALA A 86 19.89 23.33 10.38
CA ALA A 86 18.47 22.98 10.41
C ALA A 86 17.71 23.81 11.46
N ALA A 87 18.25 23.93 12.67
CA ALA A 87 17.66 24.71 13.76
C ALA A 87 17.62 26.21 13.46
N ALA A 88 18.63 26.76 12.77
CA ALA A 88 18.62 28.15 12.34
C ALA A 88 17.60 28.42 11.22
N THR A 89 17.46 27.47 10.28
CA THR A 89 16.64 27.63 9.07
C THR A 89 15.16 27.36 9.31
N TYR A 90 14.84 26.34 10.12
CA TYR A 90 13.49 25.82 10.28
C TYR A 90 12.98 26.01 11.70
N GLN A 91 12.01 26.91 11.88
CA GLN A 91 11.47 27.26 13.20
C GLN A 91 9.96 26.99 13.27
N ARG A 92 9.55 26.17 14.24
CA ARG A 92 8.15 25.93 14.61
C ARG A 92 8.06 25.67 16.12
N PRO A 93 6.93 25.99 16.78
CA PRO A 93 6.75 25.71 18.22
C PRO A 93 6.84 24.22 18.57
N ASN A 94 6.56 23.34 17.60
CA ASN A 94 6.50 21.90 17.76
C ASN A 94 7.66 21.15 17.07
N LEU A 95 8.77 21.84 16.78
CA LEU A 95 9.94 21.29 16.08
C LEU A 95 11.23 21.58 16.84
N ARG A 96 12.13 20.61 16.90
CA ARG A 96 13.52 20.79 17.34
C ARG A 96 14.46 19.80 16.66
N PHE A 97 15.75 20.13 16.66
CA PHE A 97 16.82 19.28 16.12
C PHE A 97 17.83 18.91 17.21
N VAL A 98 18.41 17.71 17.14
CA VAL A 98 19.34 17.17 18.13
C VAL A 98 20.48 16.44 17.44
N ALA A 99 21.71 16.69 17.89
CA ALA A 99 22.88 15.92 17.46
C ALA A 99 22.94 14.56 18.17
N GLY A 100 23.07 13.46 17.43
CA GLY A 100 23.20 12.12 17.99
C GLY A 100 23.39 11.02 16.95
N ASP A 101 24.06 9.94 17.34
CA ASP A 101 24.10 8.70 16.55
C ASP A 101 22.80 7.93 16.76
N ILE A 102 22.05 7.71 15.68
CA ILE A 102 20.75 7.05 15.71
C ILE A 102 20.84 5.56 16.10
N ALA A 103 22.03 4.96 16.02
CA ALA A 103 22.27 3.61 16.48
C ALA A 103 22.47 3.51 18.01
N ASP A 104 22.64 4.65 18.69
CA ASP A 104 22.75 4.74 20.14
C ASP A 104 21.43 5.22 20.79
N PRO A 105 21.29 5.10 22.13
CA PRO A 105 20.09 5.56 22.85
C PRO A 105 19.91 7.09 22.85
N VAL A 106 19.29 7.66 21.82
CA VAL A 106 19.00 9.11 21.74
C VAL A 106 17.79 9.52 22.60
N PHE A 107 16.82 8.62 22.79
CA PHE A 107 15.58 8.88 23.51
C PHE A 107 15.41 7.92 24.70
N PRO A 108 14.73 8.35 25.78
CA PRO A 108 14.33 7.44 26.85
C PRO A 108 13.42 6.33 26.35
N PRO A 109 13.39 5.15 27.02
CA PRO A 109 12.41 4.12 26.73
C PRO A 109 10.98 4.66 26.78
N GLU A 110 10.11 4.16 25.91
CA GLU A 110 8.67 4.47 25.87
C GLU A 110 8.33 5.97 25.85
N SER A 111 9.14 6.77 25.16
CA SER A 111 8.99 8.23 25.06
C SER A 111 8.47 8.72 23.70
N LEU A 112 8.48 7.85 22.68
CA LEU A 112 8.09 8.18 21.31
C LEU A 112 6.78 7.45 20.92
N ASP A 113 5.97 8.13 20.14
CA ASP A 113 4.78 7.58 19.47
C ASP A 113 5.07 7.22 18.01
N GLY A 114 6.17 7.74 17.44
CA GLY A 114 6.65 7.33 16.13
C GLY A 114 8.15 7.51 15.92
N VAL A 115 8.72 6.67 15.06
CA VAL A 115 10.08 6.77 14.55
C VAL A 115 10.06 6.68 13.03
N LEU A 116 10.79 7.57 12.37
CA LEU A 116 11.02 7.57 10.93
C LEU A 116 12.49 7.35 10.64
N ASP A 117 12.82 6.32 9.87
CA ASP A 117 14.11 6.13 9.23
C ASP A 117 13.90 6.23 7.71
N SER A 118 14.27 7.36 7.11
CA SER A 118 14.12 7.58 5.67
C SER A 118 15.47 7.66 4.98
N SER A 119 15.85 6.60 4.27
CA SER A 119 17.13 6.49 3.56
C SER A 119 18.33 6.77 4.47
N VAL A 120 18.33 6.19 5.67
CA VAL A 120 19.39 6.42 6.68
C VAL A 120 20.08 5.12 7.15
N LEU A 121 19.38 3.99 7.22
CA LEU A 121 19.90 2.79 7.89
C LEU A 121 21.02 2.11 7.09
N HIS A 122 21.06 2.27 5.76
CA HIS A 122 22.23 1.87 4.97
C HIS A 122 23.51 2.61 5.35
N HIS A 123 23.44 3.82 5.91
CA HIS A 123 24.63 4.50 6.46
C HIS A 123 25.10 3.81 7.74
N VAL A 124 24.16 3.36 8.60
CA VAL A 124 24.48 2.63 9.83
C VAL A 124 25.27 1.36 9.53
N THR A 125 24.97 0.66 8.44
CA THR A 125 25.77 -0.49 8.00
C THR A 125 27.06 -0.05 7.33
N SER A 126 26.99 0.77 6.28
CA SER A 126 28.13 1.13 5.42
C SER A 126 29.31 1.71 6.17
N PHE A 127 29.07 2.67 7.06
CA PHE A 127 30.13 3.37 7.79
C PHE A 127 30.58 2.63 9.07
N ASN A 128 29.93 1.52 9.42
CA ASN A 128 30.35 0.65 10.53
C ASN A 128 30.88 -0.71 10.03
N GLY A 129 31.63 -0.69 8.93
CA GLY A 129 32.28 -1.89 8.38
C GLY A 129 31.29 -2.91 7.85
N PHE A 130 30.16 -2.46 7.29
CA PHE A 130 29.07 -3.29 6.78
C PHE A 130 28.49 -4.23 7.85
N SER A 131 28.41 -3.77 9.09
CA SER A 131 27.98 -4.57 10.25
C SER A 131 26.47 -4.58 10.43
N LEU A 132 25.85 -5.74 10.22
CA LEU A 132 24.44 -5.96 10.56
C LEU A 132 24.20 -5.89 12.08
N ALA A 133 25.20 -6.21 12.91
CA ALA A 133 25.04 -6.13 14.36
C ALA A 133 24.81 -4.68 14.85
N ARG A 134 25.40 -3.68 14.18
CA ARG A 134 25.17 -2.26 14.50
C ARG A 134 23.75 -1.85 14.10
N LEU A 135 23.26 -2.34 12.96
CA LEU A 135 21.88 -2.14 12.53
C LEU A 135 20.88 -2.77 13.52
N GLU A 136 21.12 -4.01 13.97
CA GLU A 136 20.26 -4.66 14.98
C GLU A 136 20.23 -3.85 16.29
N THR A 137 21.38 -3.34 16.74
CA THR A 137 21.46 -2.46 17.92
C THR A 137 20.67 -1.16 17.73
N CYS A 138 20.73 -0.57 16.53
CA CYS A 138 19.94 0.60 16.16
C CYS A 138 18.45 0.32 16.30
N LEU A 139 17.96 -0.75 15.68
CA LEU A 139 16.56 -1.15 15.74
C LEU A 139 16.12 -1.45 17.18
N ASP A 140 16.93 -2.12 17.99
CA ASP A 140 16.65 -2.37 19.42
C ASP A 140 16.45 -1.06 20.19
N ASN A 141 17.33 -0.09 19.98
CA ASN A 141 17.27 1.20 20.66
C ASN A 141 16.03 2.00 20.27
N GLN A 142 15.70 2.03 18.98
CA GLN A 142 14.53 2.75 18.49
C GLN A 142 13.21 2.08 18.92
N VAL A 143 13.10 0.75 18.84
CA VAL A 143 11.90 0.03 19.32
C VAL A 143 11.74 0.17 20.84
N ARG A 144 12.84 0.21 21.60
CA ARG A 144 12.79 0.51 23.04
C ARG A 144 12.25 1.91 23.33
N ALA A 145 12.60 2.90 22.52
CA ALA A 145 12.11 4.27 22.66
C ALA A 145 10.61 4.42 22.35
N LEU A 146 10.03 3.53 21.54
CA LEU A 146 8.60 3.54 21.23
C LEU A 146 7.73 3.10 22.41
N ARG A 147 6.59 3.76 22.60
CA ARG A 147 5.48 3.27 23.42
C ARG A 147 4.78 2.10 22.74
N THR A 148 4.07 1.28 23.51
CA THR A 148 3.08 0.36 22.95
C THR A 148 2.06 1.12 22.10
N GLY A 149 1.79 0.63 20.90
CA GLY A 149 0.96 1.28 19.88
C GLY A 149 1.70 2.33 19.04
N GLY A 150 2.95 2.66 19.40
CA GLY A 150 3.82 3.51 18.60
C GLY A 150 4.32 2.79 17.34
N VAL A 151 4.65 3.57 16.32
CA VAL A 151 4.97 3.07 14.97
C VAL A 151 6.40 3.39 14.57
N ILE A 152 7.14 2.40 14.09
CA ILE A 152 8.41 2.61 13.36
C ILE A 152 8.17 2.46 11.87
N ILE A 153 8.75 3.39 11.09
CA ILE A 153 8.65 3.41 9.64
C ILE A 153 10.05 3.45 9.07
N ILE A 154 10.40 2.43 8.29
CA ILE A 154 11.66 2.39 7.56
C ILE A 154 11.33 2.50 6.08
N ARG A 155 11.86 3.55 5.45
CA ARG A 155 11.85 3.71 3.99
C ARG A 155 13.29 3.73 3.50
N ASP A 156 13.80 2.60 3.03
CA ASP A 156 15.21 2.48 2.62
C ASP A 156 15.36 1.70 1.31
N PHE A 157 16.54 1.17 1.05
CA PHE A 157 16.81 0.26 -0.06
C PHE A 157 16.68 -1.20 0.38
N LEU A 158 16.58 -2.09 -0.60
CA LEU A 158 16.24 -3.50 -0.40
C LEU A 158 17.05 -4.37 -1.35
N VAL A 159 17.53 -5.52 -0.86
CA VAL A 159 18.04 -6.60 -1.72
C VAL A 159 16.85 -7.13 -2.53
N PRO A 160 16.85 -6.98 -3.87
CA PRO A 160 15.70 -7.35 -4.69
C PRO A 160 15.49 -8.87 -4.68
N ASP A 161 14.24 -9.28 -4.62
CA ASP A 161 13.85 -10.67 -4.85
C ASP A 161 13.96 -11.02 -6.33
N GLY A 162 14.38 -12.26 -6.62
CA GLY A 162 14.54 -12.74 -7.98
C GLY A 162 15.62 -13.83 -8.11
N PRO A 163 16.03 -14.16 -9.35
CA PRO A 163 17.09 -15.13 -9.56
C PRO A 163 18.43 -14.64 -8.97
N ALA A 164 19.25 -15.58 -8.50
CA ALA A 164 20.54 -15.27 -7.89
C ALA A 164 21.49 -14.54 -8.86
N GLU A 165 21.47 -14.94 -10.14
CA GLU A 165 22.26 -14.34 -11.22
C GLU A 165 21.37 -13.89 -12.38
N VAL A 166 21.83 -12.84 -13.05
CA VAL A 166 21.11 -12.17 -14.14
C VAL A 166 22.03 -11.80 -15.29
N TRP A 167 21.41 -11.54 -16.44
CA TRP A 167 22.02 -10.77 -17.51
C TRP A 167 21.66 -9.30 -17.34
N LEU A 168 22.69 -8.45 -17.28
CA LEU A 168 22.56 -7.00 -17.37
C LEU A 168 23.23 -6.51 -18.66
N ASP A 169 22.44 -5.98 -19.58
CA ASP A 169 22.91 -5.39 -20.82
C ASP A 169 22.97 -3.86 -20.68
N LEU A 170 24.16 -3.29 -20.88
CA LEU A 170 24.43 -1.86 -20.70
C LEU A 170 24.92 -1.22 -22.00
N PRO A 171 24.47 0.01 -22.32
CA PRO A 171 24.87 0.69 -23.54
C PRO A 171 26.35 1.09 -23.50
N THR A 172 27.02 0.93 -24.65
CA THR A 172 28.38 1.42 -24.91
C THR A 172 28.39 2.73 -25.69
N THR A 173 27.24 3.15 -26.22
CA THR A 173 27.10 4.27 -27.16
C THR A 173 26.75 5.61 -26.50
N ASN A 174 26.45 5.62 -25.21
CA ASN A 174 26.02 6.82 -24.46
C ASN A 174 27.15 7.53 -23.71
N GLY A 175 28.39 7.30 -24.11
CA GLY A 175 29.58 7.95 -23.54
C GLY A 175 30.87 7.31 -24.03
N ALA A 176 32.00 7.72 -23.45
CA ALA A 176 33.33 7.20 -23.78
C ALA A 176 33.61 5.84 -23.09
N ALA A 177 34.52 5.06 -23.67
CA ALA A 177 34.99 3.81 -23.05
C ALA A 177 35.95 4.05 -21.87
N GLU A 178 36.62 5.20 -21.84
CA GLU A 178 37.61 5.59 -20.83
C GLU A 178 37.50 7.08 -20.52
N GLY A 179 38.10 7.52 -19.42
CA GLY A 179 38.14 8.93 -19.00
C GLY A 179 37.42 9.22 -17.68
N PRO A 180 37.03 10.49 -17.44
CA PRO A 180 36.38 10.90 -16.21
C PRO A 180 34.95 10.32 -16.12
N VAL A 181 34.50 10.05 -14.89
CA VAL A 181 33.21 9.39 -14.58
C VAL A 181 32.03 10.02 -15.34
N GLN A 182 32.01 11.36 -15.42
CA GLN A 182 30.95 12.14 -16.03
C GLN A 182 30.76 11.79 -17.51
N GLY A 183 31.85 11.49 -18.22
CA GLY A 183 31.85 11.21 -19.67
C GLY A 183 31.77 9.72 -20.04
N LEU A 184 31.78 8.80 -19.08
CA LEU A 184 31.81 7.36 -19.38
C LEU A 184 30.47 6.85 -19.95
N SER A 185 30.53 5.89 -20.86
CA SER A 185 29.37 5.06 -21.21
C SER A 185 28.89 4.30 -19.98
N THR A 186 27.60 3.92 -19.93
CA THR A 186 27.06 3.17 -18.78
C THR A 186 27.81 1.84 -18.58
N ALA A 187 28.19 1.17 -19.67
CA ALA A 187 29.03 -0.03 -19.62
C ALA A 187 30.41 0.21 -19.00
N ALA A 188 31.13 1.25 -19.45
CA ALA A 188 32.44 1.58 -18.88
C ALA A 188 32.34 2.03 -17.41
N LEU A 189 31.24 2.73 -17.07
CA LEU A 189 30.94 3.12 -15.69
C LEU A 189 30.71 1.89 -14.79
N PHE A 190 30.01 0.85 -15.29
CA PHE A 190 29.85 -0.41 -14.58
C PHE A 190 31.20 -1.11 -14.30
N GLU A 191 32.09 -1.17 -15.28
CA GLU A 191 33.41 -1.79 -15.08
C GLU A 191 34.29 -0.99 -14.10
N ARG A 192 34.07 0.32 -13.98
CA ARG A 192 34.67 1.15 -12.91
C ARG A 192 34.03 0.87 -11.55
N PHE A 193 32.69 0.80 -11.49
CA PHE A 193 31.94 0.40 -10.30
C PHE A 193 32.42 -0.95 -9.77
N ALA A 194 32.50 -1.97 -10.62
CA ALA A 194 32.88 -3.31 -10.22
C ALA A 194 34.28 -3.40 -9.60
N ARG A 195 35.21 -2.53 -10.03
CA ARG A 195 36.56 -2.45 -9.44
C ARG A 195 36.58 -1.73 -8.10
N GLY A 196 35.81 -0.65 -7.96
CA GLY A 196 35.87 0.27 -6.82
C GLY A 196 34.89 -0.04 -5.68
N PHE A 197 33.71 -0.57 -5.99
CA PHE A 197 32.65 -0.80 -5.01
C PHE A 197 33.02 -1.88 -3.98
N ARG A 198 32.72 -1.63 -2.71
CA ARG A 198 32.87 -2.58 -1.60
C ARG A 198 31.56 -2.67 -0.83
N CYS A 199 31.27 -3.86 -0.33
CA CYS A 199 30.02 -4.12 0.39
C CYS A 199 30.17 -5.32 1.34
N SER A 200 29.11 -5.67 2.08
CA SER A 200 29.10 -6.77 3.05
C SER A 200 29.54 -8.12 2.46
N VAL A 201 29.29 -8.36 1.17
CA VAL A 201 29.65 -9.61 0.47
C VAL A 201 30.93 -9.52 -0.36
N ASN A 202 31.41 -8.31 -0.67
CA ASN A 202 32.65 -8.06 -1.42
C ASN A 202 33.48 -7.01 -0.66
N ARG A 203 34.00 -7.39 0.52
CA ARG A 203 34.67 -6.45 1.44
C ARG A 203 36.05 -6.00 0.94
N ASP A 204 36.82 -6.93 0.40
CA ASP A 204 38.22 -6.70 0.03
C ASP A 204 38.48 -6.83 -1.49
N GLY A 205 37.49 -7.29 -2.25
CA GLY A 205 37.61 -7.62 -3.66
C GLY A 205 36.63 -6.87 -4.57
N PRO A 206 36.85 -6.90 -5.90
CA PRO A 206 35.92 -6.34 -6.86
C PRO A 206 34.61 -7.13 -6.89
N VAL A 207 33.56 -6.52 -7.43
CA VAL A 207 32.31 -7.20 -7.76
C VAL A 207 32.58 -8.25 -8.84
N PRO A 208 32.26 -9.54 -8.61
CA PRO A 208 32.42 -10.58 -9.62
C PRO A 208 31.44 -10.41 -10.79
N TYR A 209 31.93 -10.49 -12.02
CA TYR A 209 31.08 -10.53 -13.22
C TYR A 209 31.77 -11.23 -14.40
N THR A 210 30.97 -11.70 -15.36
CA THR A 210 31.45 -12.21 -16.66
C THR A 210 30.94 -11.33 -17.79
N ARG A 211 31.85 -10.79 -18.60
CA ARG A 211 31.52 -9.94 -19.77
C ARG A 211 31.32 -10.79 -21.02
N LEU A 212 30.25 -10.53 -21.78
CA LEU A 212 29.86 -11.25 -22.98
C LEU A 212 29.34 -10.30 -24.07
N ALA A 213 29.20 -10.81 -25.29
CA ALA A 213 28.48 -10.11 -26.35
C ALA A 213 26.99 -9.98 -26.00
N SER A 214 26.43 -8.78 -26.20
CA SER A 214 24.99 -8.54 -26.01
C SER A 214 24.20 -8.88 -27.28
N PRO A 215 22.98 -9.43 -27.16
CA PRO A 215 22.05 -9.50 -28.29
C PRO A 215 21.46 -8.13 -28.66
N HIS A 216 21.61 -7.12 -27.81
CA HIS A 216 21.15 -5.75 -28.07
C HIS A 216 22.26 -4.95 -28.76
N ARG A 217 21.94 -4.37 -29.93
CA ARG A 217 22.90 -3.54 -30.68
C ARG A 217 23.38 -2.36 -29.83
N GLY A 218 24.69 -2.09 -29.85
CA GLY A 218 25.28 -0.99 -29.07
C GLY A 218 25.36 -1.24 -27.56
N HIS A 219 25.19 -2.50 -27.12
CA HIS A 219 25.29 -2.90 -25.73
C HIS A 219 26.37 -3.96 -25.52
N VAL A 220 26.75 -4.13 -24.25
CA VAL A 220 27.55 -5.25 -23.75
C VAL A 220 26.78 -5.94 -22.63
N ARG A 221 26.93 -7.25 -22.52
CA ARG A 221 26.23 -8.09 -21.54
C ARG A 221 27.15 -8.47 -20.39
N TYR A 222 26.63 -8.42 -19.17
CA TYR A 222 27.30 -8.88 -17.97
C TYR A 222 26.48 -9.97 -17.27
N ARG A 223 27.12 -11.09 -16.92
CA ARG A 223 26.61 -12.05 -15.90
C ARG A 223 27.06 -11.56 -14.54
N LEU A 224 26.15 -11.38 -13.61
CA LEU A 224 26.45 -10.98 -12.23
C LEU A 224 25.28 -11.32 -11.32
N THR A 225 25.44 -11.15 -10.02
CA THR A 225 24.34 -11.32 -9.07
C THR A 225 23.29 -10.23 -9.25
N LEU A 226 22.01 -10.55 -9.04
CA LEU A 226 20.93 -9.54 -9.11
C LEU A 226 21.15 -8.39 -8.12
N ARG A 227 21.67 -8.69 -6.92
CA ARG A 227 22.04 -7.68 -5.92
C ARG A 227 23.09 -6.70 -6.47
N ALA A 228 24.17 -7.19 -7.07
CA ALA A 228 25.20 -6.34 -7.65
C ALA A 228 24.69 -5.51 -8.84
N ALA A 229 23.84 -6.09 -9.67
CA ALA A 229 23.17 -5.35 -10.74
C ALA A 229 22.34 -4.19 -10.18
N ASN A 230 21.57 -4.43 -9.12
CA ASN A 230 20.74 -3.41 -8.49
C ASN A 230 21.57 -2.31 -7.81
N GLU A 231 22.66 -2.67 -7.11
CA GLU A 231 23.58 -1.69 -6.51
C GLU A 231 24.13 -0.71 -7.57
N PHE A 232 24.46 -1.22 -8.76
CA PHE A 232 24.90 -0.38 -9.87
C PHE A 232 23.74 0.47 -10.45
N ILE A 233 22.59 -0.15 -10.73
CA ILE A 233 21.44 0.51 -11.35
C ILE A 233 20.96 1.70 -10.50
N LEU A 234 20.91 1.54 -9.18
CA LEU A 234 20.51 2.61 -8.26
C LEU A 234 21.47 3.80 -8.30
N ARG A 235 22.74 3.59 -8.65
CA ARG A 235 23.81 4.60 -8.57
C ARG A 235 24.28 5.21 -9.88
N LYS A 236 24.04 4.56 -11.02
CA LYS A 236 24.64 4.90 -12.33
C LYS A 236 24.47 6.37 -12.77
N ASP A 237 23.46 7.06 -12.23
CA ASP A 237 23.12 8.43 -12.56
C ASP A 237 23.76 9.47 -11.61
N TYR A 238 24.33 9.06 -10.46
CA TYR A 238 25.03 9.94 -9.51
C TYR A 238 26.52 10.07 -9.86
N ARG A 239 26.80 10.70 -11.00
CA ARG A 239 28.17 10.80 -11.54
C ARG A 239 29.04 11.88 -10.89
N THR A 240 28.44 12.87 -10.25
CA THR A 240 29.16 14.00 -9.62
C THR A 240 29.84 13.55 -8.34
N ASP A 241 29.11 12.82 -7.49
CA ASP A 241 29.56 12.37 -6.15
C ASP A 241 30.05 10.92 -6.14
N TRP A 242 30.46 10.41 -7.30
CA TRP A 242 30.69 8.98 -7.55
C TRP A 242 31.55 8.27 -6.50
N ASP A 243 32.66 8.89 -6.08
CA ASP A 243 33.57 8.27 -5.13
C ASP A 243 32.93 8.14 -3.73
N VAL A 244 32.05 9.06 -3.34
CA VAL A 244 31.26 8.96 -2.10
C VAL A 244 30.18 7.90 -2.23
N GLU A 245 29.47 7.87 -3.37
CA GLU A 245 28.42 6.88 -3.64
C GLU A 245 28.92 5.42 -3.63
N LEU A 246 30.22 5.21 -3.91
CA LEU A 246 30.86 3.89 -3.84
C LEU A 246 31.14 3.41 -2.40
N LEU A 247 31.09 4.29 -1.40
CA LEU A 247 31.29 3.95 0.01
C LEU A 247 30.04 3.37 0.66
N GLU A 248 28.88 3.59 0.06
CA GLU A 248 27.59 3.22 0.62
C GLU A 248 27.12 1.90 0.02
N GLU A 249 26.76 0.92 0.85
CA GLU A 249 26.03 -0.30 0.47
C GLU A 249 24.53 -0.06 0.67
N TYR A 250 23.76 0.07 -0.42
CA TYR A 250 22.34 0.37 -0.31
C TYR A 250 21.56 -0.89 0.08
N THR A 251 21.87 -2.02 -0.53
CA THR A 251 21.08 -3.24 -0.37
C THR A 251 21.65 -4.09 0.77
N TYR A 252 21.28 -3.82 2.02
CA TYR A 252 21.83 -4.54 3.19
C TYR A 252 20.92 -5.68 3.72
N TYR A 253 19.59 -5.51 3.61
CA TYR A 253 18.59 -6.51 3.98
C TYR A 253 17.68 -6.86 2.81
N SER A 254 17.24 -8.12 2.75
CA SER A 254 16.06 -8.54 2.00
C SER A 254 14.78 -8.22 2.78
N GLN A 255 13.63 -8.34 2.11
CA GLN A 255 12.33 -8.05 2.70
C GLN A 255 12.08 -9.01 3.88
N ALA A 256 12.30 -10.31 3.67
CA ALA A 256 12.20 -11.30 4.73
C ALA A 256 13.12 -11.01 5.94
N GLN A 257 14.30 -10.43 5.73
CA GLN A 257 15.20 -10.04 6.83
C GLN A 257 14.64 -8.86 7.62
N PHE A 258 14.12 -7.82 6.95
CA PHE A 258 13.43 -6.72 7.63
C PHE A 258 12.23 -7.20 8.44
N GLU A 259 11.39 -8.05 7.84
CA GLU A 259 10.19 -8.54 8.50
C GLU A 259 10.53 -9.43 9.70
N ALA A 260 11.54 -10.30 9.59
CA ALA A 260 12.04 -11.09 10.71
C ALA A 260 12.57 -10.20 11.84
N ALA A 261 13.34 -9.16 11.50
CA ALA A 261 13.86 -8.18 12.46
C ALA A 261 12.73 -7.40 13.16
N PHE A 262 11.60 -7.17 12.49
CA PHE A 262 10.42 -6.52 13.07
C PHE A 262 9.66 -7.45 14.00
N ARG A 263 9.35 -8.67 13.54
CA ARG A 263 8.62 -9.67 14.33
C ARG A 263 9.35 -9.98 15.64
N SER A 264 10.66 -10.21 15.60
CA SER A 264 11.47 -10.52 16.79
C SER A 264 11.52 -9.40 17.83
N ARG A 265 11.16 -8.17 17.44
CA ARG A 265 11.12 -6.98 18.31
C ARG A 265 9.72 -6.64 18.80
N GLY A 266 8.74 -7.54 18.63
CA GLY A 266 7.37 -7.28 19.06
C GLY A 266 6.66 -6.23 18.20
N LEU A 267 6.98 -6.18 16.89
CA LEU A 267 6.31 -5.30 15.93
C LEU A 267 5.33 -6.10 15.08
N ARG A 268 4.06 -5.67 15.03
CA ARG A 268 3.11 -6.09 14.00
C ARG A 268 3.40 -5.33 12.72
N ILE A 269 3.64 -6.07 11.64
CA ILE A 269 3.85 -5.49 10.31
C ILE A 269 2.50 -5.00 9.78
N VAL A 270 2.39 -3.68 9.64
CA VAL A 270 1.21 -3.01 9.05
C VAL A 270 1.31 -3.01 7.53
N SER A 271 2.52 -2.84 7.00
CA SER A 271 2.84 -2.94 5.59
C SER A 271 4.33 -3.23 5.44
N SER A 272 4.69 -4.09 4.50
CA SER A 272 6.06 -4.44 4.11
C SER A 272 6.05 -4.58 2.60
N MET A 273 6.60 -3.63 1.84
CA MET A 273 6.46 -3.61 0.38
C MET A 273 7.62 -2.95 -0.36
N PRO A 274 8.03 -3.51 -1.53
CA PRO A 274 8.94 -2.84 -2.44
C PRO A 274 8.29 -1.62 -3.09
N ILE A 275 9.06 -0.53 -3.23
CA ILE A 275 8.62 0.71 -3.88
C ILE A 275 9.31 0.88 -5.24
N ARG A 276 8.51 1.12 -6.27
CA ARG A 276 8.97 1.52 -7.61
C ARG A 276 8.52 2.95 -7.89
N ASN A 277 9.43 3.91 -7.72
CA ASN A 277 9.12 5.32 -7.96
C ASN A 277 8.87 5.55 -9.46
N PRO A 278 7.67 5.97 -9.89
CA PRO A 278 7.33 6.10 -11.30
C PRO A 278 8.24 7.06 -12.07
N TRP A 279 8.70 8.14 -11.42
CA TRP A 279 9.62 9.10 -12.05
C TRP A 279 11.00 8.48 -12.28
N ILE A 280 11.53 7.72 -11.31
CA ILE A 280 12.80 7.01 -11.47
C ILE A 280 12.68 5.97 -12.58
N ILE A 281 11.60 5.19 -12.62
CA ILE A 281 11.37 4.21 -13.68
C ILE A 281 11.40 4.90 -15.05
N ALA A 282 10.58 5.92 -15.25
CA ALA A 282 10.44 6.60 -16.55
C ALA A 282 11.71 7.35 -17.00
N ASN A 283 12.48 7.91 -16.07
CA ASN A 283 13.62 8.79 -16.42
C ASN A 283 14.99 8.14 -16.28
N ARG A 284 15.11 7.07 -15.47
CA ARG A 284 16.40 6.45 -15.15
C ARG A 284 16.48 4.97 -15.53
N TYR A 285 15.35 4.25 -15.64
CA TYR A 285 15.39 2.81 -15.92
C TYR A 285 14.93 2.49 -17.34
N GLU A 286 13.79 3.04 -17.76
CA GLU A 286 13.18 2.75 -19.06
C GLU A 286 14.13 3.12 -20.21
N GLY A 287 14.46 2.13 -21.04
CA GLY A 287 15.39 2.27 -22.17
C GLY A 287 16.87 2.50 -21.79
N GLN A 288 17.23 2.51 -20.50
CA GLN A 288 18.61 2.79 -20.06
C GLN A 288 19.46 1.52 -19.86
N PHE A 289 18.82 0.36 -19.71
CA PHE A 289 19.45 -0.96 -19.61
C PHE A 289 18.44 -2.07 -19.94
N HIS A 290 18.93 -3.29 -20.16
CA HIS A 290 18.08 -4.49 -20.16
C HIS A 290 18.51 -5.43 -19.04
N LEU A 291 17.52 -5.93 -18.28
CA LEU A 291 17.70 -6.89 -17.20
C LEU A 291 16.89 -8.14 -17.50
N SER A 292 17.53 -9.30 -17.50
CA SER A 292 16.87 -10.58 -17.78
C SER A 292 17.43 -11.73 -16.95
N GLY A 293 16.60 -12.77 -16.77
CA GLY A 293 17.04 -14.03 -16.20
C GLY A 293 18.02 -14.76 -17.11
N LEU A 294 18.73 -15.77 -16.60
CA LEU A 294 19.69 -16.52 -17.41
C LEU A 294 19.04 -17.28 -18.57
N ASP A 295 17.74 -17.53 -18.50
CA ASP A 295 16.89 -18.09 -19.54
C ASP A 295 16.52 -17.09 -20.66
N GLY A 296 16.95 -15.83 -20.54
CA GLY A 296 16.70 -14.75 -21.49
C GLY A 296 15.35 -14.06 -21.32
N ARG A 297 14.53 -14.44 -20.33
CA ARG A 297 13.25 -13.78 -20.06
C ARG A 297 13.50 -12.41 -19.38
N PRO A 298 12.86 -11.32 -19.85
CA PRO A 298 12.94 -10.03 -19.19
C PRO A 298 12.49 -10.12 -17.72
N LEU A 299 13.21 -9.46 -16.84
CA LEU A 299 12.82 -9.31 -15.44
C LEU A 299 12.10 -7.98 -15.23
N PRO A 300 11.19 -7.88 -14.24
CA PRO A 300 10.64 -6.59 -13.84
C PRO A 300 11.77 -5.68 -13.37
N TYR A 301 11.53 -4.37 -13.44
CA TYR A 301 12.47 -3.41 -12.87
C TYR A 301 12.62 -3.64 -11.35
N PRO A 302 13.87 -3.66 -10.84
CA PRO A 302 14.09 -3.86 -9.43
C PRO A 302 13.50 -2.68 -8.62
N PRO A 303 13.16 -2.88 -7.33
CA PRO A 303 12.66 -1.82 -6.48
C PRO A 303 13.64 -0.65 -6.41
N THR A 304 13.10 0.57 -6.48
CA THR A 304 13.87 1.81 -6.29
C THR A 304 14.13 2.09 -4.81
N ASN A 305 13.21 1.63 -3.95
CA ASN A 305 13.24 1.72 -2.50
C ASN A 305 12.34 0.62 -1.93
N TYR A 306 12.14 0.64 -0.62
CA TYR A 306 11.33 -0.27 0.15
C TYR A 306 10.67 0.49 1.31
N LEU A 307 9.52 0.01 1.76
CA LEU A 307 8.82 0.52 2.95
C LEU A 307 8.45 -0.65 3.85
N ILE A 308 8.78 -0.54 5.13
CA ILE A 308 8.22 -1.38 6.18
C ILE A 308 7.72 -0.51 7.34
N VAL A 309 6.53 -0.84 7.83
CA VAL A 309 5.83 -0.15 8.92
C VAL A 309 5.50 -1.17 10.00
N GLY A 310 6.00 -0.92 11.21
CA GLY A 310 5.83 -1.80 12.36
C GLY A 310 5.14 -1.07 13.50
N GLU A 311 4.08 -1.66 14.04
CA GLU A 311 3.44 -1.18 15.26
C GLU A 311 3.89 -2.01 16.47
N LYS A 312 4.40 -1.34 17.49
CA LYS A 312 4.84 -2.00 18.72
C LYS A 312 3.65 -2.52 19.53
N VAL A 313 3.66 -3.80 19.85
CA VAL A 313 2.64 -4.42 20.70
C VAL A 313 3.17 -4.66 22.13
N PRO A 314 2.29 -4.91 23.12
CA PRO A 314 2.74 -5.35 24.44
C PRO A 314 3.61 -6.61 24.37
N ALA A 315 4.51 -6.79 25.33
CA ALA A 315 5.30 -8.01 25.44
C ALA A 315 4.37 -9.24 25.54
N GLY A 316 4.69 -10.29 24.79
CA GLY A 316 3.91 -11.52 24.72
C GLY A 316 2.61 -11.42 23.93
N ALA A 317 2.34 -10.32 23.21
CA ALA A 317 1.23 -10.25 22.26
C ALA A 317 1.62 -10.85 20.91
N GLY A 318 0.63 -11.36 20.17
CA GLY A 318 0.86 -11.92 18.83
C GLY A 318 1.31 -10.85 17.84
N VAL A 319 2.32 -11.13 17.03
CA VAL A 319 2.89 -10.24 16.00
C VAL A 319 2.50 -10.64 14.58
N GLU A 320 2.07 -11.89 14.38
CA GLU A 320 1.76 -12.45 13.07
C GLU A 320 0.62 -13.47 13.16
N LEU A 321 -0.24 -13.46 12.14
CA LEU A 321 -1.21 -14.51 11.83
C LEU A 321 -0.80 -15.21 10.54
N ARG A 322 -0.65 -16.53 10.59
CA ARG A 322 -0.19 -17.33 9.45
C ARG A 322 -1.17 -18.47 9.15
N GLU A 323 -1.37 -18.76 7.86
CA GLU A 323 -2.02 -20.01 7.44
C GLU A 323 -1.02 -21.17 7.59
N GLU A 324 -1.31 -22.13 8.48
CA GLU A 324 -0.48 -23.33 8.66
C GLU A 324 -0.73 -24.33 7.53
N HIS A 325 -2.01 -24.56 7.21
CA HIS A 325 -2.46 -25.43 6.14
C HIS A 325 -3.89 -25.06 5.73
N SER A 326 -4.27 -25.44 4.52
CA SER A 326 -5.65 -25.36 4.04
C SER A 326 -6.03 -26.52 3.16
N GLU A 327 -7.32 -26.85 3.18
CA GLU A 327 -7.90 -27.92 2.39
C GLU A 327 -9.27 -27.52 1.82
N PRO A 328 -9.68 -28.10 0.68
CA PRO A 328 -11.05 -27.94 0.16
C PRO A 328 -12.08 -28.42 1.18
N LEU A 329 -13.16 -27.66 1.32
CA LEU A 329 -14.22 -27.91 2.29
C LEU A 329 -15.51 -28.35 1.59
N ALA A 330 -15.88 -29.62 1.76
CA ALA A 330 -17.08 -30.19 1.16
C ALA A 330 -18.38 -29.85 1.92
N THR A 331 -18.31 -29.70 3.25
CA THR A 331 -19.49 -29.43 4.09
C THR A 331 -19.20 -28.26 5.02
N PRO A 332 -19.56 -27.03 4.63
CA PRO A 332 -19.32 -25.86 5.45
C PRO A 332 -20.29 -25.77 6.63
N ARG A 333 -19.83 -25.12 7.71
CA ARG A 333 -20.60 -24.90 8.95
C ARG A 333 -20.92 -23.43 9.17
N PHE A 334 -20.12 -22.52 8.60
CA PHE A 334 -20.32 -21.09 8.71
C PHE A 334 -20.76 -20.48 7.39
N LEU A 335 -20.02 -20.72 6.31
CA LEU A 335 -20.35 -20.24 4.97
C LEU A 335 -21.37 -21.16 4.30
N SER A 336 -22.11 -20.63 3.34
CA SER A 336 -22.97 -21.41 2.44
C SER A 336 -22.66 -21.06 1.01
N LEU A 337 -22.46 -22.06 0.16
CA LEU A 337 -22.22 -21.90 -1.27
C LEU A 337 -23.49 -22.27 -2.04
N GLY A 338 -23.98 -21.36 -2.87
CA GLY A 338 -25.17 -21.57 -3.71
C GLY A 338 -24.88 -21.27 -5.17
N ALA A 339 -25.68 -21.85 -6.07
CA ALA A 339 -25.58 -21.66 -7.51
C ALA A 339 -26.82 -20.98 -8.09
N TRP A 340 -26.61 -20.14 -9.11
CA TRP A 340 -27.65 -19.33 -9.75
C TRP A 340 -27.51 -19.40 -11.27
N ARG A 341 -28.58 -19.74 -11.97
CA ARG A 341 -28.60 -19.80 -13.43
C ARG A 341 -29.15 -18.52 -14.02
N HIS A 342 -28.44 -17.96 -14.99
CA HIS A 342 -28.96 -16.89 -15.83
C HIS A 342 -29.93 -17.47 -16.86
N GLU A 343 -31.18 -17.03 -16.89
CA GLU A 343 -32.25 -17.68 -17.67
C GLU A 343 -32.07 -17.51 -19.18
N GLU A 344 -31.50 -16.39 -19.64
CA GLU A 344 -31.31 -16.14 -21.08
C GLU A 344 -30.02 -16.74 -21.66
N THR A 345 -28.94 -16.79 -20.87
CA THR A 345 -27.62 -17.27 -21.34
C THR A 345 -27.30 -18.68 -20.88
N SER A 346 -28.12 -19.25 -19.99
CA SER A 346 -27.89 -20.52 -19.29
C SER A 346 -26.60 -20.58 -18.47
N ARG A 347 -25.88 -19.47 -18.32
CA ARG A 347 -24.64 -19.41 -17.53
C ARG A 347 -24.96 -19.58 -16.05
N VAL A 348 -24.24 -20.47 -15.38
CA VAL A 348 -24.34 -20.67 -13.93
C VAL A 348 -23.27 -19.88 -13.21
N TRP A 349 -23.67 -19.26 -12.10
CA TRP A 349 -22.85 -18.47 -11.20
C TRP A 349 -22.85 -19.12 -9.82
N GLU A 350 -21.77 -18.94 -9.08
CA GLU A 350 -21.66 -19.41 -7.70
C GLU A 350 -21.48 -18.21 -6.78
N LEU A 351 -22.16 -18.24 -5.64
CA LEU A 351 -22.05 -17.20 -4.63
C LEU A 351 -21.87 -17.84 -3.25
N VAL A 352 -20.93 -17.30 -2.49
CA VAL A 352 -20.81 -17.61 -1.06
C VAL A 352 -21.58 -16.59 -0.22
N GLU A 353 -22.24 -17.06 0.82
CA GLU A 353 -22.90 -16.23 1.82
C GLU A 353 -22.41 -16.60 3.22
N ARG A 354 -22.38 -15.61 4.12
CA ARG A 354 -22.18 -15.83 5.55
C ARG A 354 -23.48 -15.57 6.31
N PRO A 355 -23.66 -16.10 7.53
CA PRO A 355 -24.91 -15.96 8.26
C PRO A 355 -25.22 -14.50 8.62
N GLY A 356 -26.50 -14.13 8.53
CA GLY A 356 -27.02 -12.82 8.92
C GLY A 356 -26.72 -11.70 7.91
N ARG A 357 -26.81 -10.44 8.35
CA ARG A 357 -26.57 -9.26 7.51
C ARG A 357 -25.45 -8.40 8.09
N THR A 358 -24.61 -7.88 7.21
CA THR A 358 -23.43 -7.09 7.58
C THR A 358 -23.80 -5.63 7.80
N MET A 359 -23.44 -5.11 8.97
CA MET A 359 -23.55 -3.71 9.32
C MET A 359 -22.19 -3.16 9.71
N ASP A 360 -21.80 -2.06 9.07
CA ASP A 360 -20.62 -1.29 9.45
C ASP A 360 -21.08 -0.03 10.18
N VAL A 361 -20.54 0.18 11.39
CA VAL A 361 -20.76 1.39 12.17
C VAL A 361 -19.44 2.18 12.18
N LEU A 362 -19.48 3.43 11.71
CA LEU A 362 -18.35 4.35 11.76
C LEU A 362 -18.68 5.51 12.68
N PRO A 363 -18.33 5.41 13.99
CA PRO A 363 -18.48 6.50 14.92
C PRO A 363 -17.49 7.60 14.59
N TRP A 364 -17.91 8.86 14.72
CA TRP A 364 -17.06 10.01 14.43
C TRP A 364 -17.36 11.19 15.35
N PHE A 365 -16.38 12.08 15.47
CA PHE A 365 -16.53 13.36 16.17
C PHE A 365 -15.60 14.42 15.58
N ARG A 366 -15.87 15.70 15.90
CA ARG A 366 -14.95 16.81 15.60
C ARG A 366 -14.23 17.24 16.86
N GLN A 367 -12.94 17.51 16.72
CA GLN A 367 -12.11 18.09 17.77
C GLN A 367 -11.04 18.97 17.12
N ASP A 368 -10.86 20.19 17.62
CA ASP A 368 -9.83 21.13 17.16
C ASP A 368 -9.83 21.36 15.62
N GLY A 369 -11.02 21.40 15.02
CA GLY A 369 -11.20 21.58 13.57
C GLY A 369 -10.93 20.34 12.71
N GLN A 370 -10.50 19.23 13.32
CA GLN A 370 -10.27 17.95 12.65
C GLN A 370 -11.48 17.01 12.80
N VAL A 371 -11.57 16.05 11.88
CA VAL A 371 -12.60 15.00 11.89
C VAL A 371 -11.92 13.68 12.26
N PHE A 372 -12.35 13.09 13.36
CA PHE A 372 -11.87 11.81 13.85
C PHE A 372 -12.93 10.74 13.67
N VAL A 373 -12.49 9.54 13.33
CA VAL A 373 -13.32 8.32 13.33
C VAL A 373 -12.81 7.34 14.38
N LEU A 374 -13.71 6.59 15.00
CA LEU A 374 -13.35 5.49 15.88
C LEU A 374 -13.37 4.19 15.07
N ALA A 375 -12.20 3.62 14.84
CA ALA A 375 -12.05 2.37 14.10
C ALA A 375 -11.49 1.27 15.00
N LYS A 376 -11.72 0.01 14.63
CA LYS A 376 -11.07 -1.13 15.27
C LYS A 376 -9.67 -1.25 14.68
N LYS A 377 -8.65 -1.03 15.50
CA LYS A 377 -7.23 -1.08 15.13
C LYS A 377 -6.60 -2.38 15.59
N GLY A 378 -5.90 -3.06 14.69
CA GLY A 378 -5.21 -4.33 14.96
C GLY A 378 -6.17 -5.49 15.19
N PHE A 379 -7.30 -5.53 14.46
CA PHE A 379 -8.25 -6.63 14.52
C PHE A 379 -7.73 -7.85 13.73
N PRO A 380 -7.79 -9.08 14.27
CA PRO A 380 -7.29 -10.26 13.56
C PRO A 380 -8.18 -10.65 12.36
N ARG A 381 -7.63 -10.52 11.15
CA ARG A 381 -8.19 -10.98 9.87
C ARG A 381 -7.22 -11.94 9.18
N PRO A 382 -7.06 -13.17 9.70
CA PRO A 382 -6.02 -14.08 9.21
C PRO A 382 -6.23 -14.54 7.76
N ILE A 383 -7.47 -14.48 7.25
CA ILE A 383 -7.83 -14.89 5.88
C ILE A 383 -7.06 -14.05 4.85
N ILE A 384 -6.68 -12.80 5.13
CA ILE A 384 -5.93 -11.99 4.16
C ILE A 384 -4.54 -12.58 3.84
N ASN A 385 -4.01 -13.41 4.74
CA ASN A 385 -2.74 -14.12 4.59
C ASN A 385 -2.92 -15.55 4.04
N ALA A 386 -4.13 -15.95 3.64
CA ALA A 386 -4.38 -17.25 3.03
C ALA A 386 -3.87 -17.32 1.58
N CYS A 387 -3.64 -18.55 1.10
CA CYS A 387 -3.19 -18.84 -0.26
C CYS A 387 -1.82 -18.24 -0.57
N ALA A 388 -0.83 -18.55 0.27
CA ALA A 388 0.57 -18.19 0.04
C ALA A 388 1.17 -18.78 -1.26
N ASP A 389 0.51 -19.78 -1.85
CA ASP A 389 0.82 -20.35 -3.16
C ASP A 389 0.30 -19.53 -4.34
N HIS A 390 -0.55 -18.52 -4.10
CA HIS A 390 -1.01 -17.60 -5.15
C HIS A 390 -0.01 -16.44 -5.37
N PRO A 391 0.10 -15.89 -6.58
CA PRO A 391 1.01 -14.77 -6.85
C PRO A 391 0.76 -13.55 -5.95
N ASN A 392 1.83 -13.04 -5.32
CA ASN A 392 1.85 -11.74 -4.64
C ASN A 392 2.34 -10.66 -5.62
N LEU A 393 1.43 -10.10 -6.43
CA LEU A 393 1.79 -9.23 -7.55
C LEU A 393 2.57 -7.97 -7.13
N GLY A 394 2.24 -7.39 -5.97
CA GLY A 394 2.93 -6.20 -5.47
C GLY A 394 4.07 -6.47 -4.50
N GLY A 395 4.29 -7.73 -4.11
CA GLY A 395 5.28 -8.11 -3.10
C GLY A 395 5.00 -7.55 -1.70
N ALA A 396 3.75 -7.15 -1.42
CA ALA A 396 3.38 -6.58 -0.13
C ALA A 396 3.00 -7.68 0.88
N GLU A 397 3.51 -7.59 2.11
CA GLU A 397 3.24 -8.53 3.20
C GLU A 397 2.60 -7.82 4.41
N LEU A 398 1.71 -8.52 5.10
CA LEU A 398 0.91 -8.03 6.23
C LEU A 398 0.95 -9.02 7.39
N SER A 399 0.85 -8.52 8.62
CA SER A 399 0.78 -9.37 9.82
C SER A 399 -0.55 -10.12 10.01
N GLY A 400 -1.58 -9.82 9.21
CA GLY A 400 -2.94 -10.37 9.40
C GLY A 400 -3.80 -9.57 10.39
N TYR A 401 -3.27 -8.50 10.98
CA TYR A 401 -4.02 -7.56 11.81
C TYR A 401 -4.37 -6.31 11.01
N VAL A 402 -5.66 -5.99 10.88
CA VAL A 402 -6.12 -4.86 10.06
C VAL A 402 -6.79 -3.79 10.90
N THR A 403 -6.86 -2.60 10.32
CA THR A 403 -7.72 -1.53 10.82
C THR A 403 -8.99 -1.49 9.97
N GLU A 404 -10.15 -1.53 10.61
CA GLU A 404 -11.45 -1.65 9.94
C GLU A 404 -12.54 -0.87 10.71
N PRO A 405 -13.73 -0.61 10.10
CA PRO A 405 -14.86 -0.06 10.82
C PRO A 405 -15.32 -0.99 11.95
N LEU A 406 -16.25 -0.53 12.81
CA LEU A 406 -16.90 -1.41 13.77
C LEU A 406 -17.91 -2.31 13.05
N ALA A 407 -17.41 -3.41 12.48
CA ALA A 407 -18.19 -4.36 11.70
C ALA A 407 -18.90 -5.39 12.61
N ALA A 408 -20.17 -5.67 12.31
CA ALA A 408 -20.94 -6.69 13.00
C ALA A 408 -22.01 -7.32 12.11
N ILE A 409 -22.53 -8.45 12.59
CA ILE A 409 -23.72 -9.09 12.03
C ILE A 409 -24.93 -8.64 12.84
N THR A 410 -26.00 -8.22 12.16
CA THR A 410 -27.27 -7.85 12.81
C THR A 410 -28.10 -9.09 13.11
N HIS A 411 -28.86 -9.06 14.22
CA HIS A 411 -29.83 -10.12 14.51
C HIS A 411 -31.07 -9.99 13.62
N ALA A 412 -31.74 -11.11 13.35
CA ALA A 412 -32.96 -11.11 12.56
C ALA A 412 -34.05 -10.25 13.22
N GLY A 413 -34.62 -9.30 12.47
CA GLY A 413 -35.67 -8.39 12.95
C GLY A 413 -35.18 -7.28 13.90
N GLU A 414 -33.87 -7.15 14.13
CA GLU A 414 -33.31 -6.10 14.99
C GLU A 414 -33.42 -4.73 14.32
N ALA A 415 -33.99 -3.75 15.03
CA ALA A 415 -34.07 -2.38 14.55
C ALA A 415 -32.65 -1.75 14.47
N PRO A 416 -32.35 -0.93 13.42
CA PRO A 416 -31.00 -0.42 13.22
C PRO A 416 -30.43 0.39 14.38
N ASP A 417 -31.23 1.25 15.02
CA ASP A 417 -30.84 2.05 16.18
C ASP A 417 -30.41 1.17 17.37
N LYS A 418 -31.17 0.10 17.64
CA LYS A 418 -30.83 -0.90 18.67
C LYS A 418 -29.56 -1.68 18.33
N ALA A 419 -29.42 -2.09 17.07
CA ALA A 419 -28.22 -2.77 16.58
C ALA A 419 -26.98 -1.87 16.75
N ILE A 420 -27.06 -0.60 16.33
CA ILE A 420 -25.96 0.37 16.45
C ILE A 420 -25.56 0.57 17.91
N ALA A 421 -26.52 0.82 18.81
CA ALA A 421 -26.23 1.00 20.23
C ALA A 421 -25.58 -0.24 20.86
N ARG A 422 -26.00 -1.44 20.45
CA ARG A 422 -25.40 -2.71 20.87
C ARG A 422 -23.98 -2.86 20.33
N ILE A 423 -23.77 -2.62 19.04
CA ILE A 423 -22.45 -2.73 18.38
C ILE A 423 -21.45 -1.76 19.03
N LEU A 424 -21.85 -0.51 19.26
CA LEU A 424 -21.02 0.48 19.95
C LEU A 424 -20.58 0.01 21.34
N ARG A 425 -21.51 -0.57 22.11
CA ARG A 425 -21.22 -1.12 23.44
C ARG A 425 -20.29 -2.33 23.37
N GLU A 426 -20.60 -3.31 22.52
CA GLU A 426 -19.90 -4.59 22.43
C GLU A 426 -18.53 -4.48 21.76
N ARG A 427 -18.40 -3.62 20.76
CA ARG A 427 -17.18 -3.50 19.94
C ARG A 427 -16.27 -2.37 20.36
N ALA A 428 -16.83 -1.31 20.94
CA ALA A 428 -16.10 -0.11 21.29
C ALA A 428 -16.27 0.34 22.75
N GLY A 429 -17.05 -0.35 23.57
CA GLY A 429 -17.27 0.06 24.97
C GLY A 429 -18.04 1.38 25.13
N LEU A 430 -18.67 1.87 24.06
CA LEU A 430 -19.42 3.13 24.08
C LEU A 430 -20.86 2.92 24.54
N ALA A 431 -21.29 3.71 25.52
CA ALA A 431 -22.67 3.70 26.00
C ALA A 431 -23.62 4.31 24.95
N ALA A 432 -24.86 3.85 24.89
CA ALA A 432 -25.86 4.38 23.96
C ALA A 432 -26.07 5.91 24.09
N GLY A 433 -25.89 6.45 25.30
CA GLY A 433 -25.98 7.90 25.56
C GLY A 433 -24.84 8.73 24.96
N SER A 434 -23.80 8.12 24.38
CA SER A 434 -22.76 8.84 23.64
C SER A 434 -23.18 9.23 22.23
N ILE A 435 -24.24 8.62 21.69
CA ILE A 435 -24.76 8.87 20.35
C ILE A 435 -25.44 10.24 20.30
N ARG A 436 -25.00 11.09 19.36
CA ARG A 436 -25.62 12.39 19.09
C ARG A 436 -26.54 12.35 17.89
N ALA A 437 -26.11 11.69 16.82
CA ALA A 437 -26.86 11.60 15.58
C ALA A 437 -26.51 10.33 14.81
N LEU A 438 -27.49 9.85 14.03
CA LEU A 438 -27.35 8.74 13.09
C LEU A 438 -27.59 9.29 11.68
N SER A 439 -26.72 8.95 10.72
CA SER A 439 -26.98 9.23 9.30
C SER A 439 -28.03 8.27 8.73
N GLU A 440 -28.52 8.50 7.52
CA GLU A 440 -29.11 7.42 6.70
C GLU A 440 -28.07 6.33 6.39
N PRO A 441 -28.45 5.07 6.10
CA PRO A 441 -27.48 4.05 5.72
C PRO A 441 -27.06 4.18 4.25
N ALA A 442 -25.76 4.03 3.99
CA ALA A 442 -25.30 3.67 2.65
C ALA A 442 -25.37 2.15 2.48
N ARG A 443 -25.73 1.69 1.28
CA ARG A 443 -25.83 0.26 0.96
C ARG A 443 -25.04 -0.04 -0.30
N TYR A 444 -24.06 -0.93 -0.17
CA TYR A 444 -23.19 -1.30 -1.27
C TYR A 444 -22.80 -2.78 -1.19
N PHE A 445 -22.48 -3.35 -2.35
CA PHE A 445 -21.94 -4.69 -2.52
C PHE A 445 -20.42 -4.58 -2.61
N THR A 446 -19.71 -5.39 -1.82
CA THR A 446 -18.24 -5.35 -1.73
C THR A 446 -17.59 -6.06 -2.91
N SER A 447 -18.01 -7.29 -3.21
CA SER A 447 -17.59 -8.09 -4.36
C SER A 447 -18.76 -9.01 -4.83
N PRO A 448 -19.80 -8.44 -5.47
CA PRO A 448 -21.04 -9.16 -5.82
C PRO A 448 -20.89 -10.26 -6.89
N GLY A 449 -19.70 -10.41 -7.49
CA GLY A 449 -19.40 -11.47 -8.46
C GLY A 449 -19.15 -12.85 -7.87
N GLY A 450 -18.90 -12.95 -6.56
CA GLY A 450 -18.67 -14.22 -5.87
C GLY A 450 -19.15 -14.25 -4.41
N VAL A 451 -19.57 -13.12 -3.86
CA VAL A 451 -20.05 -12.99 -2.48
C VAL A 451 -21.47 -12.42 -2.47
N ASN A 452 -22.43 -13.17 -1.91
CA ASN A 452 -23.80 -12.74 -1.70
C ASN A 452 -23.91 -11.85 -0.45
N GLU A 453 -23.26 -10.69 -0.49
CA GLU A 453 -23.20 -9.76 0.64
C GLU A 453 -23.54 -8.33 0.22
N ARG A 454 -24.48 -7.71 0.95
CA ARG A 454 -24.71 -6.27 0.92
C ARG A 454 -24.45 -5.67 2.30
N VAL A 455 -23.53 -4.73 2.37
CA VAL A 455 -23.20 -3.99 3.59
C VAL A 455 -24.22 -2.86 3.79
N SER A 456 -24.65 -2.65 5.02
CA SER A 456 -25.37 -1.43 5.44
C SER A 456 -24.47 -0.60 6.37
N ALA A 457 -24.00 0.55 5.90
CA ALA A 457 -23.01 1.35 6.61
C ALA A 457 -23.62 2.64 7.18
N TRP A 458 -23.35 2.90 8.46
CA TRP A 458 -23.89 4.03 9.22
C TRP A 458 -22.77 4.94 9.72
N LEU A 459 -22.93 6.25 9.51
CA LEU A 459 -22.13 7.26 10.18
C LEU A 459 -22.83 7.61 11.50
N VAL A 460 -22.10 7.56 12.61
CA VAL A 460 -22.66 7.79 13.94
C VAL A 460 -21.89 8.91 14.62
N GLU A 461 -22.51 10.08 14.77
CA GLU A 461 -21.88 11.15 15.52
C GLU A 461 -21.90 10.77 17.01
N VAL A 462 -20.75 10.82 17.66
CA VAL A 462 -20.60 10.53 19.09
C VAL A 462 -19.96 11.69 19.84
N VAL A 463 -20.12 11.69 21.17
CA VAL A 463 -19.31 12.55 22.04
C VAL A 463 -17.83 12.16 21.90
N PRO A 464 -16.89 13.13 21.83
CA PRO A 464 -15.46 12.83 21.76
C PRO A 464 -15.04 11.84 22.84
N ALA A 465 -14.33 10.78 22.42
CA ALA A 465 -13.87 9.71 23.28
C ALA A 465 -12.43 9.33 22.85
N SER A 466 -11.57 9.06 23.82
CA SER A 466 -10.19 8.62 23.60
C SER A 466 -9.90 7.37 24.43
N GLY A 467 -9.05 6.49 23.91
CA GLY A 467 -8.58 5.31 24.65
C GLY A 467 -9.70 4.37 25.11
N VAL A 468 -10.77 4.22 24.33
CA VAL A 468 -11.97 3.50 24.77
C VAL A 468 -11.65 2.01 24.97
N PRO A 469 -11.90 1.44 26.17
CA PRO A 469 -11.67 0.02 26.41
C PRO A 469 -12.65 -0.79 25.57
N ALA A 470 -12.11 -1.62 24.67
CA ALA A 470 -12.89 -2.52 23.85
C ALA A 470 -12.80 -3.94 24.42
N PRO A 471 -13.92 -4.66 24.59
CA PRO A 471 -13.89 -6.06 24.97
C PRO A 471 -13.13 -6.91 23.95
N ASP A 472 -12.42 -7.92 24.43
CA ASP A 472 -11.94 -9.01 23.57
C ASP A 472 -13.10 -9.96 23.25
N TYR A 473 -13.21 -10.29 21.97
CA TYR A 473 -14.30 -11.09 21.40
C TYR A 473 -13.85 -11.91 20.18
N ALA A 474 -12.62 -11.68 19.70
CA ALA A 474 -12.00 -12.51 18.70
C ALA A 474 -11.53 -13.82 19.35
N PRO A 475 -11.47 -14.93 18.60
CA PRO A 475 -10.95 -16.19 19.13
C PRO A 475 -9.41 -16.28 19.14
N PHE A 476 -8.74 -15.21 18.74
CA PHE A 476 -7.29 -15.01 18.93
C PHE A 476 -7.04 -14.33 20.29
N THR A 477 -5.78 -14.16 20.68
CA THR A 477 -5.44 -13.65 22.02
C THR A 477 -5.88 -12.22 22.26
N SER A 478 -6.14 -11.45 21.21
CA SER A 478 -6.72 -10.11 21.29
C SER A 478 -7.62 -9.80 20.09
N SER A 479 -8.66 -9.01 20.33
CA SER A 479 -9.44 -8.33 19.30
C SER A 479 -8.76 -7.05 18.79
N GLY A 480 -7.62 -6.62 19.33
CA GLY A 480 -7.08 -5.29 19.10
C GLY A 480 -7.87 -4.20 19.85
N SER A 481 -7.61 -2.94 19.54
CA SER A 481 -8.15 -1.78 20.28
C SER A 481 -9.11 -0.94 19.44
N VAL A 482 -9.91 -0.08 20.08
CA VAL A 482 -10.60 1.01 19.38
C VAL A 482 -9.80 2.29 19.57
N ARG A 483 -9.57 2.99 18.44
CA ARG A 483 -8.73 4.18 18.39
C ARG A 483 -9.38 5.25 17.54
N GLU A 484 -9.20 6.49 17.96
CA GLU A 484 -9.43 7.67 17.17
C GLU A 484 -8.38 7.78 16.05
N LEU A 485 -8.85 7.88 14.81
CA LEU A 485 -8.03 8.07 13.63
C LEU A 485 -8.49 9.34 12.92
N ASP A 486 -7.55 10.18 12.50
CA ASP A 486 -7.87 11.32 11.64
C ASP A 486 -8.34 10.82 10.28
N ALA A 487 -9.51 11.28 9.86
CA ALA A 487 -10.17 10.85 8.64
C ALA A 487 -9.28 11.05 7.39
N ARG A 488 -8.62 12.21 7.26
CA ARG A 488 -7.76 12.51 6.10
C ARG A 488 -6.51 11.65 6.13
N GLN A 489 -6.02 11.35 7.32
CA GLN A 489 -4.86 10.48 7.49
C GLN A 489 -5.11 9.07 7.02
N VAL A 490 -6.27 8.53 7.35
CA VAL A 490 -6.69 7.22 6.83
C VAL A 490 -6.73 7.22 5.30
N LEU A 491 -7.33 8.23 4.67
CA LEU A 491 -7.38 8.30 3.20
C LEU A 491 -5.97 8.37 2.59
N ARG A 492 -5.07 9.15 3.18
CA ARG A 492 -3.66 9.19 2.78
C ARG A 492 -3.03 7.79 2.85
N ALA A 493 -3.24 7.05 3.93
CA ALA A 493 -2.76 5.66 4.05
C ALA A 493 -3.33 4.74 2.97
N CYS A 494 -4.61 4.86 2.62
CA CYS A 494 -5.20 4.10 1.52
C CYS A 494 -4.52 4.39 0.17
N HIS A 495 -4.21 5.66 -0.13
CA HIS A 495 -3.55 6.04 -1.39
C HIS A 495 -2.16 5.44 -1.57
N VAL A 496 -1.50 5.04 -0.48
CA VAL A 496 -0.14 4.50 -0.51
C VAL A 496 -0.04 3.05 -0.03
N GLY A 497 -1.16 2.34 0.15
CA GLY A 497 -1.16 0.93 0.54
C GLY A 497 -0.85 0.68 2.03
N GLY A 498 -1.01 1.71 2.86
CA GLY A 498 -0.85 1.62 4.32
C GLY A 498 -2.12 1.28 5.09
N MET A 499 -3.28 1.38 4.45
CA MET A 499 -4.59 1.00 4.99
C MET A 499 -5.33 0.22 3.91
N VAL A 500 -5.76 -0.99 4.23
CA VAL A 500 -6.19 -1.98 3.22
C VAL A 500 -7.67 -2.37 3.30
N ASP A 501 -8.46 -1.85 4.25
CA ASP A 501 -9.91 -2.13 4.29
C ASP A 501 -10.69 -1.09 3.46
N ALA A 502 -11.32 -1.57 2.38
CA ALA A 502 -12.08 -0.70 1.48
C ALA A 502 -13.28 -0.04 2.15
N ARG A 503 -13.92 -0.72 3.10
CA ARG A 503 -15.16 -0.24 3.74
C ARG A 503 -14.87 0.93 4.67
N LEU A 504 -13.71 0.94 5.32
CA LEU A 504 -13.23 2.10 6.07
C LEU A 504 -13.00 3.31 5.17
N GLU A 505 -12.25 3.13 4.08
CA GLU A 505 -11.95 4.19 3.10
C GLU A 505 -13.25 4.83 2.55
N LEU A 506 -14.17 3.99 2.08
CA LEU A 506 -15.45 4.41 1.51
C LEU A 506 -16.28 5.25 2.48
N ASN A 507 -16.42 4.79 3.72
CA ASN A 507 -17.24 5.50 4.70
C ASN A 507 -16.57 6.78 5.20
N ILE A 508 -15.24 6.89 5.14
CA ILE A 508 -14.54 8.14 5.44
C ILE A 508 -14.72 9.17 4.32
N HIS A 509 -14.58 8.78 3.05
CA HIS A 509 -14.90 9.67 1.93
C HIS A 509 -16.33 10.20 2.02
N ARG A 510 -17.28 9.30 2.30
CA ARG A 510 -18.68 9.64 2.52
C ARG A 510 -18.87 10.60 3.71
N LEU A 511 -18.19 10.34 4.83
CA LEU A 511 -18.23 11.22 6.00
C LEU A 511 -17.74 12.63 5.68
N LEU A 512 -16.57 12.76 5.06
CA LEU A 512 -16.00 14.06 4.74
C LEU A 512 -16.89 14.84 3.76
N ARG A 513 -17.48 14.15 2.77
CA ARG A 513 -18.48 14.73 1.88
C ARG A 513 -19.74 15.18 2.62
N HIS A 514 -20.32 14.34 3.47
CA HIS A 514 -21.49 14.68 4.30
C HIS A 514 -21.23 15.92 5.15
N LEU A 515 -20.00 16.07 5.63
CA LEU A 515 -19.52 17.19 6.44
C LEU A 515 -19.06 18.41 5.63
N GLY A 516 -19.16 18.39 4.29
CA GLY A 516 -18.69 19.47 3.42
C GLY A 516 -17.20 19.80 3.59
N THR A 517 -16.39 18.81 3.95
CA THR A 517 -14.98 18.98 4.32
C THR A 517 -14.08 18.33 3.26
N SER A 518 -13.02 19.04 2.82
CA SER A 518 -12.07 18.49 1.83
C SER A 518 -11.36 17.23 2.36
N PRO A 519 -11.16 16.19 1.52
CA PRO A 519 -10.37 15.01 1.85
C PRO A 519 -8.87 15.29 2.00
N GLY A 520 -8.41 16.51 1.71
CA GLY A 520 -6.99 16.86 1.66
C GLY A 520 -6.40 16.64 0.27
N PRO A 521 -5.07 16.69 0.13
CA PRO A 521 -4.40 16.47 -1.16
C PRO A 521 -4.27 14.97 -1.49
N TRP A 522 -4.31 14.66 -2.78
CA TRP A 522 -3.91 13.35 -3.29
C TRP A 522 -2.40 13.17 -3.12
N ILE A 523 -2.01 11.98 -2.65
CA ILE A 523 -0.60 11.65 -2.39
C ILE A 523 -0.11 10.38 -3.09
N GLY A 524 -0.97 9.75 -3.90
CA GLY A 524 -0.55 8.67 -4.78
C GLY A 524 0.17 9.20 -6.03
N ALA A 525 0.42 8.31 -6.99
CA ALA A 525 1.02 8.71 -8.27
C ALA A 525 0.18 9.79 -8.99
N PRO A 526 0.79 10.83 -9.57
CA PRO A 526 0.05 11.86 -10.28
C PRO A 526 -0.55 11.30 -11.57
N ILE A 527 -1.77 11.74 -11.89
CA ILE A 527 -2.49 11.35 -13.12
C ILE A 527 -2.57 12.56 -14.03
N GLN A 528 -2.05 12.42 -15.25
CA GLN A 528 -2.08 13.46 -16.27
C GLN A 528 -2.74 12.91 -17.53
N LEU A 529 -3.99 13.31 -17.75
CA LEU A 529 -4.78 12.93 -18.92
C LEU A 529 -4.50 13.88 -20.09
N ALA A 530 -4.30 13.33 -21.29
CA ALA A 530 -4.11 14.08 -22.51
C ALA A 530 -5.46 14.52 -23.09
N GLY A 531 -5.56 15.79 -23.50
CA GLY A 531 -6.77 16.32 -24.13
C GLY A 531 -6.99 15.76 -25.54
N GLN A 532 -8.22 15.37 -25.85
CA GLN A 532 -8.62 14.80 -27.15
C GLN A 532 -9.72 15.66 -27.81
N SER A 533 -9.81 15.63 -29.15
CA SER A 533 -10.67 16.52 -29.95
C SER A 533 -12.16 16.20 -29.88
N GLY A 534 -12.54 14.99 -29.49
CA GLY A 534 -13.90 14.52 -29.31
C GLY A 534 -13.99 13.48 -28.19
N GLY A 535 -15.16 12.86 -28.01
CA GLY A 535 -15.32 11.75 -27.08
C GLY A 535 -16.75 11.26 -26.92
N PRO A 536 -16.94 10.18 -26.15
CA PRO A 536 -18.20 9.46 -26.07
C PRO A 536 -19.29 10.35 -25.47
N LYS A 537 -20.52 10.23 -25.98
CA LYS A 537 -21.67 11.02 -25.49
C LYS A 537 -22.03 10.63 -24.05
N TRP A 538 -22.58 11.59 -23.30
CA TRP A 538 -23.16 11.30 -21.99
C TRP A 538 -24.39 10.41 -22.13
N ALA A 539 -24.40 9.30 -21.39
CA ALA A 539 -25.52 8.40 -21.18
C ALA A 539 -26.18 8.70 -19.82
N ASP A 540 -27.41 9.21 -19.83
CA ASP A 540 -28.16 9.58 -18.62
C ASP A 540 -28.49 8.37 -17.73
N ASP A 541 -28.55 7.17 -18.31
CA ASP A 541 -28.82 5.90 -17.63
C ASP A 541 -27.55 5.24 -17.03
N ALA A 542 -26.38 5.87 -17.14
CA ALA A 542 -25.10 5.27 -16.74
C ALA A 542 -25.11 4.74 -15.29
N LEU A 543 -25.74 5.44 -14.34
CA LEU A 543 -25.84 5.01 -12.93
C LEU A 543 -27.20 4.39 -12.57
N ALA A 544 -28.15 4.38 -13.50
CA ALA A 544 -29.50 3.89 -13.29
C ALA A 544 -29.85 2.86 -14.37
N PRO A 545 -29.16 1.70 -14.40
CA PRO A 545 -29.43 0.66 -15.38
C PRO A 545 -30.88 0.19 -15.32
N ALA A 546 -31.39 -0.25 -16.47
CA ALA A 546 -32.72 -0.83 -16.56
C ALA A 546 -32.87 -2.03 -15.62
N LYS A 547 -33.97 -2.08 -14.86
CA LYS A 547 -34.21 -3.17 -13.90
C LYS A 547 -34.57 -4.46 -14.64
N ARG A 548 -33.90 -5.55 -14.29
CA ARG A 548 -34.13 -6.88 -14.88
C ARG A 548 -34.01 -7.95 -13.81
N ALA A 549 -34.84 -8.98 -13.86
CA ALA A 549 -34.71 -10.17 -13.02
C ALA A 549 -34.49 -11.38 -13.94
N VAL A 550 -33.26 -11.86 -14.02
CA VAL A 550 -32.80 -12.85 -15.02
C VAL A 550 -32.10 -14.05 -14.38
N PHE A 551 -32.02 -14.13 -13.05
CA PHE A 551 -31.44 -15.26 -12.33
C PHE A 551 -32.47 -16.09 -11.58
N SER A 552 -32.28 -17.41 -11.55
CA SER A 552 -33.00 -18.35 -10.70
C SER A 552 -32.04 -19.27 -9.96
N SER A 553 -32.52 -19.91 -8.89
CA SER A 553 -31.76 -20.93 -8.16
C SER A 553 -31.41 -22.08 -9.10
N TYR A 554 -30.17 -22.57 -9.01
CA TYR A 554 -29.70 -23.72 -9.77
C TYR A 554 -29.50 -24.92 -8.85
N GLU A 555 -30.42 -25.88 -8.94
CA GLU A 555 -30.52 -27.01 -8.01
C GLU A 555 -29.59 -28.19 -8.34
N ASP A 556 -29.00 -28.24 -9.55
CA ASP A 556 -28.09 -29.34 -9.94
C ASP A 556 -26.69 -29.21 -9.28
N GLY A 557 -26.50 -28.20 -8.42
CA GLY A 557 -25.29 -27.99 -7.63
C GLY A 557 -24.30 -26.98 -8.23
N THR A 558 -23.12 -26.94 -7.64
CA THR A 558 -22.02 -26.01 -8.00
C THR A 558 -21.29 -26.45 -9.26
N VAL A 559 -20.93 -25.52 -10.13
CA VAL A 559 -20.11 -25.73 -11.34
C VAL A 559 -18.60 -25.80 -11.08
N GLY A 560 -18.15 -25.51 -9.86
CA GLY A 560 -16.78 -25.63 -9.40
C GLY A 560 -15.88 -24.43 -9.74
N TYR A 561 -16.41 -23.24 -10.02
CA TYR A 561 -15.56 -22.07 -10.23
C TYR A 561 -14.91 -21.59 -8.91
N LEU A 562 -15.71 -21.60 -7.84
CA LEU A 562 -15.34 -21.24 -6.49
C LEU A 562 -14.86 -22.48 -5.71
N ASP A 563 -13.76 -22.32 -4.98
CA ASP A 563 -13.23 -23.29 -4.02
C ASP A 563 -13.50 -22.78 -2.61
N LEU A 564 -14.44 -23.44 -1.94
CA LEU A 564 -14.65 -23.25 -0.52
C LEU A 564 -13.58 -24.04 0.23
N ARG A 565 -12.90 -23.40 1.16
CA ARG A 565 -11.77 -23.98 1.90
C ARG A 565 -11.95 -23.81 3.39
N THR A 566 -11.29 -24.68 4.15
CA THR A 566 -11.00 -24.46 5.57
C THR A 566 -9.50 -24.34 5.75
N GLY A 567 -9.06 -23.27 6.40
CA GLY A 567 -7.66 -23.05 6.78
C GLY A 567 -7.51 -23.02 8.29
N THR A 568 -6.41 -23.58 8.80
CA THR A 568 -6.01 -23.42 10.20
C THR A 568 -5.01 -22.28 10.29
N PHE A 569 -5.36 -21.26 11.07
CA PHE A 569 -4.53 -20.07 11.23
C PHE A 569 -3.92 -20.00 12.63
N SER A 570 -2.61 -19.86 12.70
CA SER A 570 -1.86 -19.72 13.95
C SER A 570 -1.51 -18.27 14.22
N GLU A 571 -1.60 -17.88 15.49
CA GLU A 571 -1.08 -16.62 16.01
C GLU A 571 0.27 -16.87 16.67
N HIS A 572 1.28 -16.10 16.29
CA HIS A 572 2.65 -16.23 16.80
C HIS A 572 3.08 -14.96 17.55
N ASP A 573 3.78 -15.14 18.68
CA ASP A 573 4.49 -14.05 19.36
C ASP A 573 5.86 -13.75 18.74
N ALA A 574 6.60 -12.81 19.32
CA ALA A 574 7.92 -12.36 18.84
C ALA A 574 8.98 -13.48 18.86
N GLU A 575 8.84 -14.46 19.76
CA GLU A 575 9.69 -15.64 19.87
C GLU A 575 9.27 -16.78 18.92
N GLY A 576 8.19 -16.58 18.15
CA GLY A 576 7.64 -17.56 17.21
C GLY A 576 6.77 -18.64 17.86
N LYS A 577 6.48 -18.53 19.16
CA LYS A 577 5.62 -19.48 19.87
C LYS A 577 4.17 -19.27 19.43
N VAL A 578 3.49 -20.38 19.17
CA VAL A 578 2.07 -20.36 18.81
C VAL A 578 1.22 -20.08 20.06
N MET A 579 0.49 -18.97 20.02
CA MET A 579 -0.39 -18.52 21.09
C MET A 579 -1.81 -19.06 20.93
N ALA A 580 -2.31 -19.12 19.70
CA ALA A 580 -3.65 -19.60 19.38
C ALA A 580 -3.66 -20.29 18.00
N ARG A 581 -4.60 -21.22 17.81
CA ARG A 581 -4.93 -21.84 16.51
C ARG A 581 -6.42 -21.77 16.28
N VAL A 582 -6.80 -21.23 15.13
CA VAL A 582 -8.19 -20.93 14.83
C VAL A 582 -8.52 -21.38 13.41
N PRO A 583 -9.47 -22.33 13.22
CA PRO A 583 -9.95 -22.68 11.90
C PRO A 583 -10.86 -21.58 11.32
N ARG A 584 -10.77 -21.38 10.02
CA ARG A 584 -11.62 -20.45 9.26
C ARG A 584 -12.03 -21.01 7.92
N GLU A 585 -13.32 -20.86 7.62
CA GLU A 585 -13.86 -21.08 6.29
C GLU A 585 -13.64 -19.82 5.45
N TYR A 586 -13.16 -19.98 4.22
CA TYR A 586 -12.95 -18.88 3.29
C TYR A 586 -13.09 -19.36 1.84
N LEU A 587 -13.20 -18.40 0.92
CA LEU A 587 -13.45 -18.64 -0.49
C LEU A 587 -12.31 -18.12 -1.37
N VAL A 588 -11.90 -18.92 -2.36
CA VAL A 588 -11.04 -18.49 -3.47
C VAL A 588 -11.53 -19.02 -4.82
N PRO A 589 -11.18 -18.38 -5.94
CA PRO A 589 -11.42 -18.98 -7.26
C PRO A 589 -10.49 -20.18 -7.49
N ARG A 590 -10.98 -21.25 -8.13
CA ARG A 590 -10.16 -22.42 -8.51
C ARG A 590 -9.13 -22.06 -9.57
N GLU A 591 -9.59 -21.49 -10.69
CA GLU A 591 -8.75 -21.31 -11.89
C GLU A 591 -8.02 -19.96 -11.93
N ALA A 592 -8.54 -18.95 -11.23
CA ALA A 592 -7.93 -17.63 -11.14
C ALA A 592 -7.08 -17.47 -9.86
N SER A 593 -6.32 -16.39 -9.79
CA SER A 593 -5.59 -16.01 -8.57
C SER A 593 -6.50 -15.29 -7.57
N ARG A 594 -5.97 -14.96 -6.39
CA ARG A 594 -6.67 -14.12 -5.39
C ARG A 594 -6.72 -12.64 -5.79
N ASN A 595 -6.02 -12.25 -6.87
CA ASN A 595 -5.91 -10.87 -7.29
C ASN A 595 -7.04 -10.49 -8.24
N THR A 596 -7.57 -9.28 -8.08
CA THR A 596 -8.59 -8.68 -8.94
C THR A 596 -8.05 -7.36 -9.47
N ALA A 597 -8.13 -7.12 -10.78
CA ALA A 597 -7.90 -5.79 -11.35
C ALA A 597 -9.24 -5.07 -11.51
N VAL A 598 -9.29 -3.82 -11.06
CA VAL A 598 -10.43 -2.92 -11.23
C VAL A 598 -9.94 -1.74 -12.06
N ALA A 599 -10.54 -1.51 -13.21
CA ALA A 599 -10.10 -0.51 -14.17
C ALA A 599 -11.23 0.47 -14.46
N LEU A 600 -11.02 1.76 -14.19
CA LEU A 600 -11.95 2.83 -14.55
C LEU A 600 -11.49 3.51 -15.86
N PRO A 601 -12.17 3.27 -16.99
CA PRO A 601 -11.85 3.94 -18.25
C PRO A 601 -12.17 5.42 -18.17
N VAL A 602 -11.26 6.26 -18.66
CA VAL A 602 -11.36 7.72 -18.62
C VAL A 602 -10.94 8.35 -19.94
N VAL A 603 -11.65 9.40 -20.35
CA VAL A 603 -11.32 10.24 -21.50
C VAL A 603 -11.38 11.70 -21.08
N ARG A 604 -10.37 12.49 -21.46
CA ARG A 604 -10.40 13.95 -21.32
C ARG A 604 -10.64 14.59 -22.67
N THR A 605 -11.72 15.35 -22.78
CA THR A 605 -12.10 16.10 -23.99
C THR A 605 -12.16 17.61 -23.67
N LYS A 606 -12.51 18.42 -24.68
CA LYS A 606 -12.81 19.85 -24.47
C LYS A 606 -14.03 20.08 -23.56
N GLU A 607 -14.93 19.10 -23.46
CA GLU A 607 -16.16 19.18 -22.65
C GLU A 607 -15.94 18.76 -21.19
N GLY A 608 -14.73 18.29 -20.85
CA GLY A 608 -14.38 17.84 -19.50
C GLY A 608 -13.91 16.38 -19.48
N ILE A 609 -13.97 15.77 -18.31
CA ILE A 609 -13.52 14.40 -18.07
C ILE A 609 -14.75 13.49 -18.04
N ARG A 610 -14.72 12.42 -18.84
CA ARG A 610 -15.75 11.39 -18.87
C ARG A 610 -15.18 10.05 -18.42
N VAL A 611 -16.00 9.29 -17.71
CA VAL A 611 -15.66 7.95 -17.23
C VAL A 611 -16.62 6.91 -17.79
N GLY A 612 -16.11 5.71 -18.07
CA GLY A 612 -16.87 4.60 -18.64
C GLY A 612 -17.41 3.67 -17.56
N ILE A 613 -18.72 3.44 -17.56
CA ILE A 613 -19.43 2.58 -16.62
C ILE A 613 -19.95 1.34 -17.35
N GLU A 614 -19.74 0.18 -16.74
CA GLU A 614 -20.32 -1.08 -17.20
C GLU A 614 -21.67 -1.31 -16.52
N HIS A 615 -22.66 -1.75 -17.29
CA HIS A 615 -23.90 -2.31 -16.74
C HIS A 615 -23.75 -3.82 -16.69
N ARG A 616 -23.72 -4.40 -15.48
CA ARG A 616 -23.50 -5.83 -15.28
C ARG A 616 -24.63 -6.47 -14.52
N GLU A 617 -25.01 -7.69 -14.91
CA GLU A 617 -26.06 -8.47 -14.25
C GLU A 617 -25.44 -9.46 -13.28
N LEU A 618 -25.85 -9.38 -12.01
CA LEU A 618 -25.25 -10.14 -10.92
C LEU A 618 -26.33 -10.77 -10.02
N PRO A 619 -26.24 -12.07 -9.70
CA PRO A 619 -27.26 -12.77 -8.91
C PRO A 619 -27.35 -12.22 -7.48
N ALA A 620 -26.23 -11.80 -6.87
CA ALA A 620 -26.23 -11.19 -5.54
C ALA A 620 -27.08 -9.91 -5.52
N VAL A 621 -26.97 -9.08 -6.56
CA VAL A 621 -27.73 -7.82 -6.64
C VAL A 621 -29.22 -8.12 -6.76
N GLN A 622 -29.60 -9.11 -7.57
CA GLN A 622 -30.99 -9.55 -7.71
C GLN A 622 -31.55 -10.07 -6.39
N HIS A 623 -30.80 -10.89 -5.66
CA HIS A 623 -31.21 -11.43 -4.37
C HIS A 623 -31.60 -10.32 -3.36
N PHE A 624 -30.86 -9.21 -3.36
CA PHE A 624 -31.04 -8.13 -2.37
C PHE A 624 -31.95 -6.97 -2.83
N THR A 625 -32.18 -6.81 -4.14
CA THR A 625 -32.88 -5.64 -4.70
C THR A 625 -34.06 -5.99 -5.60
N GLY A 626 -34.19 -7.26 -5.99
CA GLY A 626 -35.14 -7.71 -7.02
C GLY A 626 -34.69 -7.41 -8.46
N SER A 627 -33.55 -6.73 -8.66
CA SER A 627 -32.96 -6.45 -9.97
C SER A 627 -31.51 -6.94 -10.03
N ALA A 628 -31.14 -7.61 -11.11
CA ALA A 628 -29.79 -8.13 -11.35
C ALA A 628 -28.80 -7.05 -11.79
N THR A 629 -29.27 -6.03 -12.50
CA THR A 629 -28.41 -5.06 -13.17
C THR A 629 -27.86 -4.02 -12.20
N LEU A 630 -26.55 -3.80 -12.24
CA LEU A 630 -25.78 -2.88 -11.41
C LEU A 630 -24.82 -2.05 -12.27
N ALA A 631 -24.66 -0.77 -11.95
CA ALA A 631 -23.61 0.08 -12.50
C ALA A 631 -22.29 -0.24 -11.78
N VAL A 632 -21.31 -0.73 -12.53
CA VAL A 632 -20.00 -1.16 -12.02
C VAL A 632 -18.89 -0.52 -12.86
N THR A 633 -17.67 -0.57 -12.35
CA THR A 633 -16.48 -0.37 -13.16
C THR A 633 -16.00 -1.72 -13.69
N PRO A 634 -15.42 -1.80 -14.90
CA PRO A 634 -14.82 -3.04 -15.39
C PRO A 634 -13.85 -3.66 -14.38
N ALA A 635 -14.03 -4.96 -14.11
CA ALA A 635 -13.24 -5.69 -13.12
C ALA A 635 -13.08 -7.18 -13.49
N TRP A 636 -11.88 -7.70 -13.28
CA TRP A 636 -11.51 -9.08 -13.64
C TRP A 636 -10.66 -9.75 -12.57
N ARG A 637 -10.96 -11.03 -12.32
CA ARG A 637 -10.03 -11.92 -11.61
C ARG A 637 -8.80 -12.17 -12.48
N LEU A 638 -7.62 -11.99 -11.91
CA LEU A 638 -6.36 -12.13 -12.63
C LEU A 638 -5.93 -13.60 -12.70
N PRO A 639 -5.38 -14.07 -13.83
CA PRO A 639 -4.92 -15.45 -13.95
C PRO A 639 -3.68 -15.69 -13.07
N ARG A 640 -3.49 -16.93 -12.63
CA ARG A 640 -2.34 -17.34 -11.81
C ARG A 640 -0.98 -17.22 -12.51
N THR A 641 -0.99 -17.04 -13.83
CA THR A 641 0.21 -16.88 -14.67
C THR A 641 0.83 -15.48 -14.58
N LEU A 642 0.11 -14.47 -14.08
CA LEU A 642 0.69 -13.17 -13.79
C LEU A 642 1.47 -13.26 -12.48
N GLY A 643 2.76 -12.99 -12.54
CA GLY A 643 3.68 -13.06 -11.40
C GLY A 643 4.04 -11.69 -10.81
N ASP A 644 3.91 -10.61 -11.58
CA ASP A 644 4.27 -9.25 -11.15
C ASP A 644 3.21 -8.23 -11.60
N LEU A 645 3.00 -7.20 -10.78
CA LEU A 645 2.03 -6.13 -11.02
C LEU A 645 2.26 -5.39 -12.35
N SER A 646 3.51 -5.31 -12.84
CA SER A 646 3.85 -4.66 -14.10
C SER A 646 3.20 -5.31 -15.33
N GLN A 647 2.71 -6.55 -15.20
CA GLN A 647 2.05 -7.29 -16.28
C GLN A 647 0.55 -6.97 -16.37
N VAL A 648 -0.04 -6.41 -15.31
CA VAL A 648 -1.49 -6.16 -15.21
C VAL A 648 -1.99 -5.11 -16.21
N PRO A 649 -1.29 -4.00 -16.51
CA PRO A 649 -1.73 -3.04 -17.52
C PRO A 649 -1.93 -3.64 -18.92
N ALA A 650 -1.05 -4.56 -19.34
CA ALA A 650 -1.19 -5.25 -20.63
C ALA A 650 -2.44 -6.15 -20.65
N PHE A 651 -2.68 -6.88 -19.55
CA PHE A 651 -3.89 -7.68 -19.37
C PHE A 651 -5.16 -6.81 -19.43
N ILE A 652 -5.18 -5.66 -18.73
CA ILE A 652 -6.31 -4.72 -18.76
C ILE A 652 -6.57 -4.22 -20.18
N ALA A 653 -5.52 -3.82 -20.91
CA ALA A 653 -5.65 -3.35 -22.29
C ALA A 653 -6.22 -4.42 -23.23
N GLU A 654 -5.80 -5.68 -23.05
CA GLU A 654 -6.33 -6.82 -23.80
C GLU A 654 -7.82 -7.04 -23.51
N ARG A 655 -8.22 -7.07 -22.24
CA ARG A 655 -9.62 -7.26 -21.83
C ARG A 655 -10.52 -6.12 -22.29
N LEU A 656 -10.09 -4.86 -22.16
CA LEU A 656 -10.86 -3.69 -22.61
C LEU A 656 -11.07 -3.69 -24.13
N ARG A 657 -10.06 -4.11 -24.89
CA ARG A 657 -10.17 -4.26 -26.35
C ARG A 657 -11.18 -5.34 -26.73
N GLU A 658 -11.15 -6.50 -26.08
CA GLU A 658 -12.00 -7.65 -26.42
C GLU A 658 -13.45 -7.49 -25.95
N GLU A 659 -13.64 -7.00 -24.72
CA GLU A 659 -14.95 -6.95 -24.07
C GLU A 659 -15.69 -5.63 -24.34
N PHE A 660 -14.97 -4.55 -24.66
CA PHE A 660 -15.58 -3.22 -24.82
C PHE A 660 -15.20 -2.49 -26.11
N SER A 661 -14.37 -3.07 -26.97
CA SER A 661 -13.86 -2.43 -28.20
C SER A 661 -13.08 -1.15 -27.92
N ILE A 662 -12.40 -1.09 -26.76
CA ILE A 662 -11.68 0.09 -26.28
C ILE A 662 -10.18 -0.06 -26.52
N THR A 663 -9.55 1.01 -27.03
CA THR A 663 -8.09 1.07 -27.14
C THR A 663 -7.51 1.90 -26.01
N VAL A 664 -6.57 1.31 -25.27
CA VAL A 664 -5.90 1.94 -24.13
C VAL A 664 -4.71 2.77 -24.61
N ARG A 665 -4.60 3.99 -24.09
CA ARG A 665 -3.44 4.89 -24.29
C ARG A 665 -2.44 4.72 -23.17
N ARG A 666 -2.93 4.79 -21.94
CA ARG A 666 -2.11 4.75 -20.72
C ARG A 666 -2.92 4.22 -19.55
N THR A 667 -2.23 3.57 -18.62
CA THR A 667 -2.80 3.02 -17.39
C THR A 667 -1.98 3.51 -16.20
N TRP A 668 -2.66 3.91 -15.12
CA TRP A 668 -2.04 4.27 -13.85
C TRP A 668 -2.63 3.44 -12.72
N GLU A 669 -1.77 2.97 -11.82
CA GLU A 669 -2.22 2.51 -10.50
C GLU A 669 -2.90 3.68 -9.77
N LEU A 670 -4.07 3.40 -9.19
CA LEU A 670 -4.88 4.38 -8.52
C LEU A 670 -4.83 4.17 -7.01
N GLY A 671 -3.64 4.38 -6.44
CA GLY A 671 -3.31 4.19 -5.03
C GLY A 671 -3.07 2.72 -4.64
N GLY A 672 -2.99 2.43 -3.35
CA GLY A 672 -2.66 1.09 -2.84
C GLY A 672 -3.77 0.06 -3.04
N SER A 673 -3.41 -1.22 -3.04
CA SER A 673 -4.38 -2.32 -3.09
C SER A 673 -5.23 -2.39 -1.82
N TYR A 674 -6.37 -3.07 -1.91
CA TYR A 674 -7.30 -3.20 -0.79
C TYR A 674 -8.02 -4.55 -0.77
N HIS A 675 -8.53 -4.92 0.40
CA HIS A 675 -9.43 -6.05 0.60
C HIS A 675 -10.87 -5.57 0.63
N ALA A 676 -11.72 -6.19 -0.19
CA ALA A 676 -13.15 -5.87 -0.24
C ALA A 676 -13.93 -6.51 0.92
N THR A 677 -13.61 -7.76 1.26
CA THR A 677 -14.25 -8.51 2.35
C THR A 677 -13.25 -9.44 3.08
N PRO A 678 -12.36 -8.87 3.92
CA PRO A 678 -11.24 -9.59 4.55
C PRO A 678 -11.67 -10.71 5.53
N GLY A 679 -12.97 -10.88 5.76
CA GLY A 679 -13.54 -11.95 6.58
C GLY A 679 -14.07 -13.15 5.81
N VAL A 680 -14.08 -13.13 4.46
CA VAL A 680 -14.65 -14.20 3.63
C VAL A 680 -13.68 -14.68 2.55
N THR A 681 -12.85 -13.80 2.00
CA THR A 681 -11.90 -14.15 0.94
C THR A 681 -10.55 -13.42 1.12
N PRO A 682 -9.42 -14.05 0.74
CA PRO A 682 -8.11 -13.37 0.63
C PRO A 682 -8.02 -12.44 -0.58
N GLU A 683 -9.13 -12.11 -1.25
CA GLU A 683 -9.15 -11.24 -2.41
C GLU A 683 -8.39 -9.94 -2.17
N LEU A 684 -7.42 -9.67 -3.06
CA LEU A 684 -6.67 -8.43 -3.09
C LEU A 684 -6.97 -7.69 -4.40
N VAL A 685 -7.46 -6.47 -4.27
CA VAL A 685 -7.94 -5.67 -5.40
C VAL A 685 -6.93 -4.60 -5.77
N TRP A 686 -6.62 -4.52 -7.06
CA TRP A 686 -5.69 -3.58 -7.67
C TRP A 686 -6.46 -2.53 -8.48
N PRO A 687 -6.56 -1.28 -7.99
CA PRO A 687 -7.31 -0.21 -8.66
C PRO A 687 -6.48 0.51 -9.72
N PHE A 688 -7.08 0.78 -10.87
CA PHE A 688 -6.45 1.45 -12.00
C PHE A 688 -7.35 2.53 -12.61
N ALA A 689 -6.74 3.63 -13.03
CA ALA A 689 -7.30 4.57 -13.99
C ALA A 689 -6.73 4.27 -15.37
N VAL A 690 -7.60 4.20 -16.39
CA VAL A 690 -7.19 3.81 -17.75
C VAL A 690 -7.60 4.89 -18.74
N GLU A 691 -6.63 5.66 -19.24
CA GLU A 691 -6.88 6.60 -20.33
C GLU A 691 -7.06 5.83 -21.64
N VAL A 692 -8.15 6.12 -22.34
CA VAL A 692 -8.52 5.45 -23.59
C VAL A 692 -8.62 6.42 -24.75
N GLU A 693 -8.53 5.89 -25.97
CA GLU A 693 -8.76 6.64 -27.20
C GLU A 693 -10.24 7.04 -27.31
N ALA A 694 -10.49 8.34 -27.50
CA ALA A 694 -11.83 8.92 -27.51
C ALA A 694 -12.73 8.36 -28.62
N ASP A 695 -12.16 8.09 -29.80
CA ASP A 695 -12.91 7.54 -30.94
C ASP A 695 -13.39 6.11 -30.63
N ALA A 696 -12.51 5.26 -30.09
CA ALA A 696 -12.86 3.91 -29.68
C ALA A 696 -13.91 3.90 -28.53
N ALA A 697 -13.85 4.90 -27.65
CA ALA A 697 -14.82 5.06 -26.57
C ALA A 697 -16.23 5.38 -27.08
N CYS A 698 -16.38 6.11 -28.19
CA CYS A 698 -17.67 6.46 -28.78
C CYS A 698 -18.52 5.24 -29.17
N ASP A 699 -17.86 4.20 -29.69
CA ASP A 699 -18.50 2.97 -30.16
C ASP A 699 -18.46 1.83 -29.13
N SER A 700 -17.95 2.11 -27.93
CA SER A 700 -17.83 1.11 -26.87
C SER A 700 -19.17 0.72 -26.26
N ARG A 701 -19.19 -0.46 -25.63
CA ARG A 701 -20.36 -0.95 -24.87
C ARG A 701 -20.53 -0.26 -23.49
N LEU A 702 -19.59 0.60 -23.10
CA LEU A 702 -19.66 1.32 -21.83
C LEU A 702 -20.65 2.49 -21.90
N ARG A 703 -21.25 2.81 -20.77
CA ARG A 703 -22.05 4.01 -20.56
C ARG A 703 -21.16 5.12 -20.02
N TRP A 704 -21.04 6.21 -20.77
CA TRP A 704 -20.13 7.29 -20.41
C TRP A 704 -20.88 8.41 -19.70
N LEU A 705 -20.30 8.97 -18.65
CA LEU A 705 -20.84 10.14 -17.97
C LEU A 705 -19.71 11.09 -17.50
N PRO A 706 -20.01 12.38 -17.30
CA PRO A 706 -19.04 13.31 -16.71
C PRO A 706 -18.60 12.86 -15.32
N LEU A 707 -17.31 13.00 -15.01
CA LEU A 707 -16.76 12.63 -13.71
C LEU A 707 -17.42 13.42 -12.58
N GLU A 708 -17.73 14.70 -12.81
CA GLU A 708 -18.39 15.58 -11.85
C GLU A 708 -19.82 15.11 -11.53
N VAL A 709 -20.52 14.55 -12.53
CA VAL A 709 -21.85 13.94 -12.34
C VAL A 709 -21.75 12.66 -11.53
N LEU A 710 -20.78 11.78 -11.87
CA LEU A 710 -20.52 10.58 -11.07
C LEU A 710 -20.23 10.94 -9.62
N VAL A 711 -19.29 11.87 -9.38
CA VAL A 711 -18.96 12.37 -8.05
C VAL A 711 -20.22 12.92 -7.40
N GLY A 712 -21.03 13.73 -8.08
CA GLY A 712 -22.29 14.27 -7.59
C GLY A 712 -23.31 13.22 -7.10
N GLN A 713 -23.24 12.00 -7.63
CA GLN A 713 -24.22 10.92 -7.38
C GLN A 713 -23.63 9.68 -6.70
N LEU A 714 -22.42 9.74 -6.14
CA LEU A 714 -21.78 8.57 -5.50
C LEU A 714 -22.63 7.93 -4.40
N ASP A 715 -23.49 8.68 -3.69
CA ASP A 715 -24.39 8.11 -2.67
C ASP A 715 -25.43 7.12 -3.25
N ALA A 716 -25.70 7.18 -4.56
CA ALA A 716 -26.61 6.26 -5.27
C ALA A 716 -25.88 5.02 -5.83
N VAL A 717 -24.55 5.04 -5.91
CA VAL A 717 -23.75 3.93 -6.44
C VAL A 717 -23.69 2.82 -5.39
N GLN A 718 -23.99 1.58 -5.81
CA GLN A 718 -24.01 0.43 -4.91
C GLN A 718 -22.86 -0.55 -5.14
N ASP A 719 -21.97 -0.31 -6.10
CA ASP A 719 -20.76 -1.10 -6.31
C ASP A 719 -19.57 -0.51 -5.54
N ALA A 720 -19.00 -1.26 -4.60
CA ALA A 720 -17.90 -0.77 -3.78
C ALA A 720 -16.63 -0.50 -4.59
N HIS A 721 -16.34 -1.31 -5.60
CA HIS A 721 -15.17 -1.12 -6.46
C HIS A 721 -15.27 0.21 -7.21
N LEU A 722 -16.41 0.47 -7.87
CA LEU A 722 -16.69 1.74 -8.55
C LEU A 722 -16.59 2.92 -7.58
N LEU A 723 -17.14 2.81 -6.37
CA LEU A 723 -17.02 3.87 -5.37
C LEU A 723 -15.55 4.18 -5.04
N VAL A 724 -14.71 3.16 -4.78
CA VAL A 724 -13.29 3.37 -4.44
C VAL A 724 -12.56 4.05 -5.60
N VAL A 725 -12.66 3.51 -6.82
CA VAL A 725 -11.92 4.09 -7.96
C VAL A 725 -12.46 5.45 -8.38
N ALA A 726 -13.76 5.71 -8.23
CA ALA A 726 -14.32 7.03 -8.51
C ALA A 726 -13.84 8.08 -7.51
N TRP A 727 -13.85 7.76 -6.20
CA TRP A 727 -13.32 8.66 -5.17
C TRP A 727 -11.83 8.96 -5.39
N ARG A 728 -11.01 7.93 -5.60
CA ARG A 728 -9.57 8.11 -5.81
C ARG A 728 -9.25 8.85 -7.10
N LEU A 729 -9.96 8.58 -8.20
CA LEU A 729 -9.73 9.29 -9.47
C LEU A 729 -10.10 10.78 -9.35
N ALA A 730 -11.25 11.07 -8.74
CA ALA A 730 -11.67 12.45 -8.48
C ALA A 730 -10.67 13.17 -7.57
N HIS A 731 -10.12 12.48 -6.57
CA HIS A 731 -9.07 13.01 -5.71
C HIS A 731 -7.78 13.31 -6.48
N ALA A 732 -7.29 12.34 -7.27
CA ALA A 732 -6.06 12.46 -8.05
C ALA A 732 -6.11 13.56 -9.11
N LEU A 733 -7.30 13.86 -9.63
CA LEU A 733 -7.52 14.92 -10.62
C LEU A 733 -7.88 16.28 -10.00
N GLY A 734 -7.93 16.39 -8.67
CA GLY A 734 -8.24 17.64 -7.97
C GLY A 734 -9.71 18.07 -8.05
N VAL A 735 -10.62 17.14 -8.33
CA VAL A 735 -12.07 17.43 -8.43
C VAL A 735 -12.72 17.59 -7.05
N LEU A 736 -12.12 17.01 -6.00
CA LEU A 736 -12.68 17.00 -4.64
C LEU A 736 -12.32 18.23 -3.78
N GLY A 737 -11.64 19.22 -4.34
CA GLY A 737 -11.18 20.42 -3.63
C GLY A 737 -9.73 20.31 -3.18
#